data_AF-A0A9P1I5B7-F1
#
_entry.id   AF-A0A9P1I5B7-F1
#
_cell.length_a   1.000
_cell.length_b   1.000
_cell.length_c   1.000
_cell.angle_alpha   90.00
_cell.angle_beta   90.00
_cell.angle_gamma   90.00
#
_symmetry.space_group_name_H-M   'P 1'
#
loop_
_entity.id
_entity.type
_entity.pdbx_description
1 polymer ?
#
loop_
_entity_poly.entity_id
_entity_poly.type
_entity_poly.pdbx_seq_one_letter_code
_entity_poly.pdbx_strand_id
1 'polypeptide(L)'
;MSNLLIIYATFITIVHGLIKPDNSFRDASIGEFRELLVDSKAGSLFVGSEGAIFRLWAYNVNDTGDNVFAKKKLDLSDSEESECKSTASDERLCRPSTRFMSFTNNQESLYICSSVGMRPEIRVLDALSLQDQQEPRTEIGICVVDSTFNTTAVVVEKGNPEDVVSVYSGIRTGMGGQNHLIYRPPLTKSGKQLHSSIRTIYPDNKWFNEPQFVGSFDVGQYVMFFFREIAHDNAFGERIVHSRVARVCKKDLGGRNVLRQVWTSFVKARLNCSVSANFPFYFDHIQSVERVDKNGETYFYGTFSTSETAFTSSAVCMFQLSSINHLMDTGLLLEETANGLSTVTSDDTPSHRPGTCTSNSHSISDSDLHFAKTHLLLADAISGGQPILPLRDVVYTHLAVDVLQNQNILFIFDSLHKKMWKVSHWKEGNEWKSNLIEQQNLYIDSNINDVALLPNEFFFVSSKSKISQFSVSRCDYFPSCALCSLDPYCSWNAVNSVCKQKQKSHEKSVGWISSSWAGHISPECSAVEKMTIRDVYLGDGIKIDGTMDGIWQKDGETIETHKKMHVTNSGQLIILNIEPSDSGTYECLRNNAIVVRTRVVVHENCARPTSVAEYRSCQREWCKKSDAYRTALNIWGESNKKNVQCMANGSSIN
;
A
#
# COMPACT_ATOMS: atom_id res chain seq x y z
N MET A 1 26.60 -12.19 29.90
CA MET A 1 25.85 -11.31 30.83
C MET A 1 26.47 -9.93 30.78
N SER A 2 25.80 -8.81 30.59
CA SER A 2 24.46 -8.44 30.15
C SER A 2 24.63 -6.94 29.90
N ASN A 3 24.66 -6.50 28.65
CA ASN A 3 24.54 -5.08 28.25
C ASN A 3 24.37 -4.99 26.72
N LEU A 4 23.26 -5.55 26.22
CA LEU A 4 22.70 -5.10 24.95
C LEU A 4 21.86 -3.86 25.27
N LEU A 5 22.29 -2.69 24.80
CA LEU A 5 21.40 -1.54 24.69
C LEU A 5 20.29 -1.92 23.71
N ILE A 6 19.12 -2.22 24.27
CA ILE A 6 17.86 -2.33 23.54
C ILE A 6 17.54 -0.91 23.09
N ILE A 7 17.74 -0.63 21.80
CA ILE A 7 17.16 0.55 21.15
C ILE A 7 15.65 0.30 21.15
N TYR A 8 14.97 0.80 22.18
CA TYR A 8 13.52 0.94 22.20
C TYR A 8 13.16 2.01 21.17
N ALA A 9 12.93 1.60 19.92
CA ALA A 9 12.02 2.33 19.05
C ALA A 9 10.60 1.94 19.47
N THR A 10 10.09 2.57 20.53
CA THR A 10 8.67 2.50 20.88
C THR A 10 7.89 3.29 19.84
N PHE A 11 7.49 2.63 18.76
CA PHE A 11 6.38 3.06 17.91
C PHE A 11 5.19 2.17 18.27
N ILE A 12 4.43 2.57 19.29
CA ILE A 12 3.25 1.82 19.77
C ILE A 12 2.03 2.29 18.97
N THR A 13 1.89 1.77 17.75
CA THR A 13 0.71 1.60 16.87
C THR A 13 -0.60 2.36 17.14
N ILE A 14 -1.07 3.15 16.15
CA ILE A 14 -2.39 3.82 16.14
C ILE A 14 -3.49 2.80 15.86
N VAL A 15 -4.34 2.50 16.84
CA VAL A 15 -5.67 1.95 16.56
C VAL A 15 -6.65 3.12 16.51
N HIS A 16 -6.78 3.75 15.34
CA HIS A 16 -8.02 4.45 15.03
C HIS A 16 -9.06 3.42 14.57
N GLY A 17 -10.31 3.77 14.86
CA GLY A 17 -11.46 2.87 14.77
C GLY A 17 -11.57 2.20 13.41
N LEU A 18 -12.24 1.04 13.43
CA LEU A 18 -12.67 0.33 12.25
C LEU A 18 -13.28 1.30 11.20
N ILE A 19 -12.60 1.50 10.07
CA ILE A 19 -13.07 2.32 8.97
C ILE A 19 -14.06 1.53 8.11
N LYS A 20 -15.20 2.14 7.82
CA LYS A 20 -16.19 1.56 6.89
C LYS A 20 -15.91 2.05 5.48
N PRO A 21 -16.18 1.21 4.46
CA PRO A 21 -16.09 1.67 3.08
C PRO A 21 -17.17 2.72 2.80
N ASP A 22 -16.83 3.69 1.97
CA ASP A 22 -17.76 4.73 1.51
C ASP A 22 -18.84 4.11 0.62
N ASN A 23 -18.43 3.18 -0.26
CA ASN A 23 -19.31 2.40 -1.12
C ASN A 23 -18.83 0.94 -1.19
N SER A 24 -19.73 0.01 -1.51
CA SER A 24 -19.37 -1.39 -1.67
C SER A 24 -20.19 -2.10 -2.74
N PHE A 25 -19.50 -2.65 -3.73
CA PHE A 25 -20.11 -3.45 -4.79
C PHE A 25 -20.15 -4.93 -4.41
N ARG A 26 -21.25 -5.60 -4.73
CA ARG A 26 -21.48 -7.04 -4.51
C ARG A 26 -22.25 -7.61 -5.69
N ASP A 27 -21.96 -8.86 -6.04
CA ASP A 27 -22.77 -9.62 -6.98
C ASP A 27 -22.90 -11.05 -6.47
N ALA A 28 -24.14 -11.52 -6.26
CA ALA A 28 -24.40 -12.83 -5.66
C ALA A 28 -24.23 -14.00 -6.65
N SER A 29 -24.10 -13.71 -7.95
CA SER A 29 -23.95 -14.72 -9.01
C SER A 29 -22.51 -15.17 -9.23
N ILE A 30 -21.55 -14.53 -8.55
CA ILE A 30 -20.12 -14.79 -8.69
C ILE A 30 -19.53 -15.38 -7.41
N GLY A 31 -18.31 -15.89 -7.52
CA GLY A 31 -17.49 -16.24 -6.37
C GLY A 31 -16.62 -15.06 -5.92
N GLU A 32 -15.33 -15.32 -5.75
CA GLU A 32 -14.40 -14.36 -5.15
C GLU A 32 -13.96 -13.26 -6.12
N PHE A 33 -13.92 -12.00 -5.66
CA PHE A 33 -13.26 -10.91 -6.39
C PHE A 33 -11.75 -11.01 -6.19
N ARG A 34 -10.97 -10.87 -7.26
CA ARG A 34 -9.54 -11.24 -7.24
C ARG A 34 -8.61 -10.17 -7.75
N GLU A 35 -8.90 -9.59 -8.89
CA GLU A 35 -7.98 -8.69 -9.60
C GLU A 35 -8.64 -7.32 -9.79
N LEU A 36 -7.90 -6.25 -9.55
CA LEU A 36 -8.34 -4.86 -9.70
C LEU A 36 -7.41 -4.12 -10.66
N LEU A 37 -8.00 -3.35 -11.57
CA LEU A 37 -7.26 -2.51 -12.50
C LEU A 37 -7.99 -1.18 -12.67
N VAL A 38 -7.30 -0.06 -12.45
CA VAL A 38 -7.90 1.28 -12.49
C VAL A 38 -7.46 2.02 -13.76
N ASP A 39 -8.43 2.57 -14.49
CA ASP A 39 -8.21 3.61 -15.48
C ASP A 39 -8.57 4.97 -14.86
N SER A 40 -7.56 5.73 -14.49
CA SER A 40 -7.72 7.05 -13.88
C SER A 40 -8.23 8.11 -14.86
N LYS A 41 -8.01 7.94 -16.18
CA LYS A 41 -8.49 8.89 -17.20
C LYS A 41 -9.97 8.69 -17.49
N ALA A 42 -10.39 7.43 -17.62
CA ALA A 42 -11.79 7.08 -17.86
C ALA A 42 -12.62 7.00 -16.56
N GLY A 43 -11.99 7.13 -15.39
CA GLY A 43 -12.67 6.99 -14.09
C GLY A 43 -13.33 5.63 -13.92
N SER A 44 -12.71 4.57 -14.44
CA SER A 44 -13.27 3.22 -14.49
C SER A 44 -12.42 2.26 -13.64
N LEU A 45 -13.10 1.41 -12.86
CA LEU A 45 -12.48 0.32 -12.10
C LEU A 45 -12.87 -1.01 -12.75
N PHE A 46 -11.88 -1.73 -13.26
CA PHE A 46 -12.05 -3.08 -13.78
C PHE A 46 -11.82 -4.09 -12.68
N VAL A 47 -12.70 -5.08 -12.61
CA VAL A 47 -12.70 -6.09 -11.55
C VAL A 47 -12.79 -7.47 -12.17
N GLY A 48 -11.76 -8.28 -11.98
CA GLY A 48 -11.76 -9.70 -12.31
C GLY A 48 -12.24 -10.52 -11.11
N SER A 49 -13.17 -11.45 -11.33
CA SER A 49 -13.69 -12.33 -10.29
C SER A 49 -13.74 -13.78 -10.74
N GLU A 50 -14.23 -14.66 -9.86
CA GLU A 50 -14.81 -15.94 -10.30
C GLU A 50 -16.12 -15.65 -11.07
N GLY A 51 -16.27 -16.22 -12.27
CA GLY A 51 -17.48 -16.20 -13.08
C GLY A 51 -17.73 -14.95 -13.93
N ALA A 52 -17.11 -13.80 -13.64
CA ALA A 52 -17.33 -12.58 -14.42
C ALA A 52 -16.18 -11.57 -14.34
N ILE A 53 -16.21 -10.62 -15.27
CA ILE A 53 -15.39 -9.40 -15.29
C ILE A 53 -16.34 -8.22 -15.29
N PHE A 54 -16.02 -7.20 -14.50
CA PHE A 54 -16.81 -5.98 -14.36
C PHE A 54 -16.01 -4.74 -14.75
N ARG A 55 -16.71 -3.75 -15.28
CA ARG A 55 -16.30 -2.36 -15.31
C ARG A 55 -17.26 -1.62 -14.39
N LEU A 56 -16.72 -0.97 -13.37
CA LEU A 56 -17.46 -0.18 -12.39
C LEU A 56 -17.04 1.30 -12.50
N TRP A 57 -17.89 2.20 -12.03
CA TRP A 57 -17.50 3.60 -11.89
C TRP A 57 -16.56 3.78 -10.70
N ALA A 58 -15.36 4.31 -10.93
CA ALA A 58 -14.37 4.45 -9.87
C ALA A 58 -14.74 5.50 -8.80
N TYR A 59 -15.63 6.44 -9.09
CA TYR A 59 -16.07 7.45 -8.12
C TYR A 59 -17.22 6.96 -7.24
N ASN A 60 -18.02 5.98 -7.70
CA ASN A 60 -19.02 5.33 -6.89
C ASN A 60 -19.28 3.91 -7.40
N VAL A 61 -18.68 2.92 -6.74
CA VAL A 61 -18.79 1.51 -7.16
C VAL A 61 -20.21 0.91 -7.02
N ASN A 62 -21.13 1.61 -6.36
CA ASN A 62 -22.54 1.17 -6.27
C ASN A 62 -23.35 1.57 -7.51
N ASP A 63 -22.85 2.50 -8.33
CA ASP A 63 -23.56 2.97 -9.52
C ASP A 63 -23.42 1.94 -10.65
N THR A 64 -24.53 1.25 -10.93
CA THR A 64 -24.62 0.26 -12.01
C THR A 64 -25.39 0.79 -13.22
N GLY A 65 -25.37 2.10 -13.47
CA GLY A 65 -25.99 2.70 -14.65
C GLY A 65 -25.31 2.29 -15.97
N ASP A 66 -26.08 2.21 -17.05
CA ASP A 66 -25.66 1.62 -18.35
C ASP A 66 -24.38 2.23 -18.96
N ASN A 67 -24.03 3.48 -18.65
CA ASN A 67 -22.85 4.16 -19.20
C ASN A 67 -21.55 3.88 -18.42
N VAL A 68 -21.67 3.53 -17.14
CA VAL A 68 -20.55 3.42 -16.20
C VAL A 68 -20.33 1.98 -15.72
N PHE A 69 -21.26 1.09 -16.06
CA PHE A 69 -21.24 -0.31 -15.69
C PHE A 69 -21.26 -1.22 -16.91
N ALA A 70 -20.39 -2.23 -16.89
CA ALA A 70 -20.47 -3.35 -17.83
C ALA A 70 -20.12 -4.65 -17.10
N LYS A 71 -20.73 -5.76 -17.52
CA LYS A 71 -20.47 -7.10 -16.99
C LYS A 71 -20.27 -8.10 -18.13
N LYS A 72 -19.13 -8.77 -18.14
CA LYS A 72 -18.83 -9.90 -19.02
C LYS A 72 -18.85 -11.18 -18.20
N LYS A 73 -19.81 -12.07 -18.46
CA LYS A 73 -19.82 -13.41 -17.86
C LYS A 73 -18.77 -14.29 -18.53
N LEU A 74 -18.14 -15.14 -17.72
CA LEU A 74 -17.25 -16.21 -18.15
C LEU A 74 -18.06 -17.50 -18.07
N ASP A 75 -18.60 -17.93 -19.20
CA ASP A 75 -19.48 -19.09 -19.26
C ASP A 75 -18.67 -20.38 -19.44
N LEU A 76 -19.07 -21.43 -18.72
CA LEU A 76 -18.61 -22.81 -18.90
C LEU A 76 -19.87 -23.66 -19.06
N SER A 77 -19.97 -24.44 -20.13
CA SER A 77 -21.18 -25.24 -20.37
C SER A 77 -21.31 -26.35 -19.33
N ASP A 78 -22.54 -26.79 -19.02
CA ASP A 78 -22.80 -27.85 -18.03
C ASP A 78 -22.04 -29.16 -18.37
N SER A 79 -21.86 -29.43 -19.67
CA SER A 79 -21.09 -30.58 -20.15
C SER A 79 -19.60 -30.44 -19.82
N GLU A 80 -19.01 -29.28 -20.11
CA GLU A 80 -17.59 -29.02 -19.82
C GLU A 80 -17.33 -28.92 -18.31
N GLU A 81 -18.28 -28.38 -17.53
CA GLU A 81 -18.18 -28.34 -16.08
C GLU A 81 -18.21 -29.76 -15.50
N SER A 82 -19.09 -30.62 -16.00
CA SER A 82 -19.16 -32.03 -15.58
C SER A 82 -17.88 -32.80 -15.92
N GLU A 83 -17.33 -32.58 -17.12
CA GLU A 83 -16.06 -33.16 -17.54
C GLU A 83 -14.90 -32.67 -16.66
N CYS A 84 -14.82 -31.36 -16.40
CA CYS A 84 -13.80 -30.78 -15.53
C CYS A 84 -13.88 -31.37 -14.11
N LYS A 85 -15.07 -31.42 -13.50
CA LYS A 85 -15.24 -31.96 -12.14
C LYS A 85 -14.84 -33.43 -12.03
N SER A 86 -14.94 -34.19 -13.12
CA SER A 86 -14.51 -35.60 -13.15
C SER A 86 -12.99 -35.79 -13.13
N THR A 87 -12.22 -34.76 -13.52
CA THR A 87 -10.75 -34.80 -13.64
C THR A 87 -10.03 -33.93 -12.62
N ALA A 88 -10.70 -32.91 -12.09
CA ALA A 88 -10.14 -31.95 -11.16
C ALA A 88 -9.83 -32.57 -9.80
N SER A 89 -8.70 -32.18 -9.20
CA SER A 89 -8.41 -32.49 -7.80
C SER A 89 -9.29 -31.72 -6.81
N ASP A 90 -9.78 -30.55 -7.22
CA ASP A 90 -10.69 -29.69 -6.46
C ASP A 90 -11.69 -29.06 -7.44
N GLU A 91 -12.98 -29.30 -7.24
CA GLU A 91 -14.05 -28.79 -8.10
C GLU A 91 -14.06 -27.26 -8.22
N ARG A 92 -13.49 -26.52 -7.26
CA ARG A 92 -13.36 -25.06 -7.34
C ARG A 92 -12.46 -24.62 -8.49
N LEU A 93 -11.51 -25.45 -8.93
CA LEU A 93 -10.63 -25.16 -10.06
C LEU A 93 -11.38 -25.14 -11.40
N CYS A 94 -12.55 -25.76 -11.46
CA CYS A 94 -13.40 -25.74 -12.64
C CYS A 94 -14.14 -24.43 -12.84
N ARG A 95 -14.32 -23.64 -11.76
CA ARG A 95 -15.02 -22.36 -11.85
C ARG A 95 -14.23 -21.39 -12.72
N PRO A 96 -14.87 -20.76 -13.72
CA PRO A 96 -14.25 -19.69 -14.48
C PRO A 96 -13.70 -18.61 -13.55
N SER A 97 -12.46 -18.17 -13.72
CA SER A 97 -11.87 -17.16 -12.85
C SER A 97 -10.81 -16.34 -13.58
N THR A 98 -10.94 -15.02 -13.50
CA THR A 98 -9.92 -14.10 -14.00
C THR A 98 -8.65 -14.20 -13.16
N ARG A 99 -7.50 -14.24 -13.85
CA ARG A 99 -6.17 -14.42 -13.25
C ARG A 99 -5.21 -13.27 -13.50
N PHE A 100 -5.45 -12.53 -14.57
CA PHE A 100 -4.59 -11.43 -14.99
C PHE A 100 -5.40 -10.49 -15.87
N MET A 101 -5.25 -9.19 -15.66
CA MET A 101 -5.80 -8.15 -16.52
C MET A 101 -4.73 -7.09 -16.80
N SER A 102 -4.69 -6.58 -18.02
CA SER A 102 -3.79 -5.49 -18.38
C SER A 102 -4.37 -4.63 -19.48
N PHE A 103 -4.07 -3.33 -19.43
CA PHE A 103 -4.43 -2.42 -20.51
C PHE A 103 -3.58 -2.66 -21.75
N THR A 104 -4.21 -2.53 -22.91
CA THR A 104 -3.60 -2.58 -24.23
C THR A 104 -4.24 -1.53 -25.13
N ASN A 105 -3.64 -1.29 -26.29
CA ASN A 105 -4.05 -0.29 -27.26
C ASN A 105 -4.30 1.08 -26.60
N ASN A 106 -3.32 1.60 -25.87
CA ASN A 106 -3.42 2.88 -25.14
C ASN A 106 -4.63 2.95 -24.17
N GLN A 107 -4.96 1.86 -23.49
CA GLN A 107 -6.08 1.75 -22.53
C GLN A 107 -7.48 1.63 -23.18
N GLU A 108 -7.58 1.48 -24.50
CA GLU A 108 -8.85 1.23 -25.19
C GLU A 108 -9.29 -0.25 -25.14
N SER A 109 -8.34 -1.16 -24.89
CA SER A 109 -8.59 -2.60 -24.84
C SER A 109 -8.02 -3.23 -23.56
N LEU A 110 -8.66 -4.28 -23.09
CA LEU A 110 -8.23 -5.10 -21.95
C LEU A 110 -7.75 -6.47 -22.42
N TYR A 111 -6.50 -6.80 -22.13
CA TYR A 111 -5.97 -8.14 -22.29
C TYR A 111 -6.20 -8.93 -21.00
N ILE A 112 -6.93 -10.02 -21.09
CA ILE A 112 -7.39 -10.78 -19.92
C ILE A 112 -7.02 -12.24 -20.09
N CYS A 113 -6.42 -12.83 -19.05
CA CYS A 113 -6.24 -14.27 -18.92
C CYS A 113 -7.15 -14.80 -17.80
N SER A 114 -7.97 -15.80 -18.13
CA SER A 114 -8.87 -16.47 -17.19
C SER A 114 -8.65 -17.98 -17.23
N SER A 115 -8.86 -18.67 -16.10
CA SER A 115 -8.97 -20.13 -16.07
C SER A 115 -10.44 -20.50 -16.26
N VAL A 116 -10.80 -21.17 -17.35
CA VAL A 116 -12.19 -21.56 -17.69
C VAL A 116 -12.25 -23.09 -17.81
N GLY A 117 -12.77 -23.77 -16.77
CA GLY A 117 -12.76 -25.23 -16.71
C GLY A 117 -11.34 -25.81 -16.71
N MET A 118 -10.45 -25.26 -15.88
CA MET A 118 -9.01 -25.61 -15.84
C MET A 118 -8.22 -25.36 -17.13
N ARG A 119 -8.74 -24.55 -18.07
CA ARG A 119 -8.04 -24.14 -19.29
C ARG A 119 -7.70 -22.65 -19.26
N PRO A 120 -6.44 -22.24 -19.49
CA PRO A 120 -6.08 -20.83 -19.60
C PRO A 120 -6.62 -20.25 -20.91
N GLU A 121 -7.55 -19.31 -20.82
CA GLU A 121 -8.21 -18.63 -21.93
C GLU A 121 -7.85 -17.15 -21.95
N ILE A 122 -7.42 -16.67 -23.12
CA ILE A 122 -7.08 -15.29 -23.40
C ILE A 122 -8.23 -14.60 -24.13
N ARG A 123 -8.62 -13.44 -23.62
CA ARG A 123 -9.59 -12.53 -24.25
C ARG A 123 -8.98 -11.14 -24.41
N VAL A 124 -9.35 -10.47 -25.50
CA VAL A 124 -9.13 -9.04 -25.66
C VAL A 124 -10.50 -8.39 -25.71
N LEU A 125 -10.81 -7.60 -24.69
CA LEU A 125 -12.10 -6.93 -24.56
C LEU A 125 -11.98 -5.45 -24.87
N ASP A 126 -13.04 -4.87 -25.43
CA ASP A 126 -13.21 -3.42 -25.48
C ASP A 126 -13.36 -2.86 -24.06
N ALA A 127 -12.56 -1.87 -23.69
CA ALA A 127 -12.51 -1.37 -22.32
C ALA A 127 -13.80 -0.66 -21.88
N LEU A 128 -14.64 -0.19 -22.80
CA LEU A 128 -15.89 0.50 -22.46
C LEU A 128 -17.05 -0.49 -22.27
N SER A 129 -17.23 -1.38 -23.23
CA SER A 129 -18.39 -2.29 -23.36
C SER A 129 -18.15 -3.71 -22.84
N LEU A 130 -16.88 -4.07 -22.59
CA LEU A 130 -16.43 -5.43 -22.27
C LEU A 130 -16.82 -6.49 -23.31
N GLN A 131 -17.01 -6.09 -24.56
CA GLN A 131 -17.26 -7.01 -25.68
C GLN A 131 -15.94 -7.59 -26.21
N ASP A 132 -15.97 -8.86 -26.65
CA ASP A 132 -14.81 -9.50 -27.24
C ASP A 132 -14.46 -8.84 -28.57
N GLN A 133 -13.22 -8.39 -28.72
CA GLN A 133 -12.69 -7.85 -29.98
C GLN A 133 -12.20 -8.96 -30.93
N GLN A 134 -11.95 -10.14 -30.38
CA GLN A 134 -11.46 -11.32 -31.09
C GLN A 134 -11.97 -12.60 -30.42
N GLU A 135 -11.96 -13.72 -31.14
CA GLU A 135 -12.32 -15.00 -30.55
C GLU A 135 -11.37 -15.36 -29.39
N PRO A 136 -11.90 -15.89 -28.28
CA PRO A 136 -11.09 -16.35 -27.17
C PRO A 136 -10.14 -17.46 -27.62
N ARG A 137 -8.90 -17.41 -27.15
CA ARG A 137 -7.87 -18.39 -27.52
C ARG A 137 -7.27 -19.04 -26.30
N THR A 138 -7.07 -20.36 -26.35
CA THR A 138 -6.36 -21.09 -25.31
C THR A 138 -4.86 -20.95 -25.53
N GLU A 139 -4.15 -20.43 -24.53
CA GLU A 139 -2.69 -20.29 -24.60
C GLU A 139 -2.07 -20.61 -23.23
N ILE A 140 -1.26 -21.67 -23.21
CA ILE A 140 -0.64 -22.18 -21.99
C ILE A 140 0.53 -21.27 -21.58
N GLY A 141 0.75 -21.15 -20.27
CA GLY A 141 1.91 -20.43 -19.74
C GLY A 141 1.69 -18.94 -19.54
N ILE A 142 0.47 -18.42 -19.70
CA ILE A 142 0.15 -17.01 -19.41
C ILE A 142 -0.42 -16.84 -18.00
N CYS A 143 -1.45 -17.60 -17.64
CA CYS A 143 -2.01 -17.63 -16.29
C CYS A 143 -2.22 -19.04 -15.76
N VAL A 144 -2.25 -19.16 -14.42
CA VAL A 144 -2.40 -20.43 -13.71
C VAL A 144 -3.86 -20.81 -13.50
N VAL A 145 -4.10 -22.12 -13.47
CA VAL A 145 -5.40 -22.68 -13.11
C VAL A 145 -5.67 -22.52 -11.62
N ASP A 146 -4.68 -22.79 -10.77
CA ASP A 146 -4.79 -22.68 -9.31
C ASP A 146 -4.47 -21.26 -8.83
N SER A 147 -5.40 -20.67 -8.07
CA SER A 147 -5.32 -19.33 -7.47
C SER A 147 -4.27 -19.21 -6.38
N THR A 148 -3.88 -20.32 -5.78
CA THR A 148 -2.97 -20.32 -4.62
C THR A 148 -1.53 -20.09 -5.04
N PHE A 149 -1.23 -20.19 -6.34
CA PHE A 149 0.09 -19.94 -6.86
C PHE A 149 0.31 -18.45 -7.16
N ASN A 150 1.35 -17.90 -6.54
CA ASN A 150 1.82 -16.55 -6.81
C ASN A 150 2.45 -16.50 -8.21
N THR A 151 1.85 -15.72 -9.09
CA THR A 151 2.29 -15.54 -10.47
C THR A 151 2.25 -14.07 -10.84
N THR A 152 2.93 -13.72 -11.92
CA THR A 152 2.92 -12.35 -12.44
C THR A 152 2.89 -12.38 -13.95
N ALA A 153 2.30 -11.37 -14.56
CA ALA A 153 2.38 -11.16 -16.00
C ALA A 153 2.41 -9.67 -16.34
N VAL A 154 2.93 -9.35 -17.51
CA VAL A 154 2.96 -7.99 -18.07
C VAL A 154 2.81 -8.05 -19.57
N VAL A 155 1.97 -7.19 -20.13
CA VAL A 155 1.85 -7.04 -21.58
C VAL A 155 2.85 -5.99 -22.06
N VAL A 156 3.64 -6.36 -23.07
CA VAL A 156 4.64 -5.49 -23.70
C VAL A 156 4.15 -5.16 -25.10
N GLU A 157 3.80 -3.89 -25.32
CA GLU A 157 3.30 -3.41 -26.61
C GLU A 157 4.42 -3.02 -27.58
N LYS A 158 5.56 -2.54 -27.06
CA LYS A 158 6.65 -1.96 -27.86
C LYS A 158 8.01 -2.49 -27.44
N GLY A 159 8.91 -2.64 -28.41
CA GLY A 159 10.30 -3.05 -28.21
C GLY A 159 10.55 -4.56 -28.32
N ASN A 160 9.49 -5.35 -28.52
CA ASN A 160 9.61 -6.74 -28.92
C ASN A 160 10.14 -6.84 -30.37
N PRO A 161 10.65 -8.01 -30.79
CA PRO A 161 10.98 -8.28 -32.19
C PRO A 161 9.80 -7.93 -33.12
N GLU A 162 10.08 -7.15 -34.16
CA GLU A 162 9.08 -6.62 -35.11
C GLU A 162 7.94 -5.82 -34.46
N ASP A 163 8.14 -5.32 -33.23
CA ASP A 163 7.16 -4.59 -32.42
C ASP A 163 5.81 -5.33 -32.27
N VAL A 164 5.88 -6.66 -32.17
CA VAL A 164 4.71 -7.50 -31.92
C VAL A 164 4.34 -7.44 -30.44
N VAL A 165 3.06 -7.17 -30.15
CA VAL A 165 2.54 -7.19 -28.78
C VAL A 165 2.62 -8.62 -28.23
N SER A 166 3.18 -8.77 -27.02
CA SER A 166 3.26 -10.06 -26.35
C SER A 166 3.16 -9.91 -24.85
N VAL A 167 2.60 -10.91 -24.19
CA VAL A 167 2.65 -11.04 -22.74
C VAL A 167 3.95 -11.74 -22.32
N TYR A 168 4.44 -11.38 -21.15
CA TYR A 168 5.54 -12.03 -20.44
C TYR A 168 5.01 -12.47 -19.09
N SER A 169 5.29 -13.70 -18.67
CA SER A 169 4.74 -14.26 -17.44
C SER A 169 5.80 -14.96 -16.60
N GLY A 170 5.75 -14.75 -15.28
CA GLY A 170 6.41 -15.58 -14.28
C GLY A 170 5.39 -16.54 -13.71
N ILE A 171 5.49 -17.81 -14.09
CA ILE A 171 4.40 -18.77 -13.92
C ILE A 171 4.88 -20.15 -13.46
N ARG A 172 3.93 -20.90 -12.90
CA ARG A 172 4.02 -22.31 -12.52
C ARG A 172 3.23 -23.16 -13.53
N THR A 173 3.85 -24.18 -14.15
CA THR A 173 3.21 -25.06 -15.16
C THR A 173 3.33 -26.54 -14.80
N GLY A 174 2.57 -27.39 -15.50
CA GLY A 174 2.48 -28.83 -15.24
C GLY A 174 1.32 -29.20 -14.30
N MET A 175 0.89 -30.47 -14.30
CA MET A 175 -0.30 -30.92 -13.57
C MET A 175 -0.22 -30.70 -12.05
N GLY A 176 0.98 -30.81 -11.46
CA GLY A 176 1.24 -30.47 -10.05
C GLY A 176 1.95 -29.13 -9.87
N GLY A 177 2.02 -28.32 -10.93
CA GLY A 177 2.75 -27.06 -10.95
C GLY A 177 4.28 -27.20 -10.85
N GLN A 178 4.89 -28.38 -10.89
CA GLN A 178 6.32 -28.54 -10.61
C GLN A 178 7.30 -27.65 -11.42
N ASN A 179 6.89 -27.08 -12.57
CA ASN A 179 7.78 -26.34 -13.46
C ASN A 179 7.62 -24.82 -13.26
N HIS A 180 8.58 -24.19 -12.60
CA HIS A 180 8.65 -22.73 -12.48
C HIS A 180 9.41 -22.13 -13.67
N LEU A 181 8.83 -21.13 -14.33
CA LEU A 181 9.51 -20.47 -15.45
C LEU A 181 9.05 -19.04 -15.72
N ILE A 182 9.95 -18.26 -16.32
CA ILE A 182 9.56 -17.05 -17.06
C ILE A 182 9.31 -17.45 -18.51
N TYR A 183 8.15 -17.07 -19.05
CA TYR A 183 7.67 -17.43 -20.37
C TYR A 183 7.37 -16.20 -21.22
N ARG A 184 7.63 -16.32 -22.53
CA ARG A 184 7.01 -15.52 -23.58
C ARG A 184 6.43 -16.45 -24.64
N PRO A 185 5.14 -16.31 -25.00
CA PRO A 185 4.52 -17.08 -26.07
C PRO A 185 5.15 -16.77 -27.44
N PRO A 186 4.84 -17.59 -28.47
CA PRO A 186 5.30 -17.33 -29.83
C PRO A 186 4.82 -15.98 -30.35
N LEU A 187 5.73 -15.20 -30.93
CA LEU A 187 5.37 -13.92 -31.52
C LEU A 187 4.67 -14.16 -32.85
N THR A 188 3.41 -13.76 -32.94
CA THR A 188 2.54 -14.04 -34.09
C THR A 188 2.03 -12.73 -34.67
N LYS A 189 2.10 -12.58 -35.99
CA LYS A 189 1.57 -11.43 -36.73
C LYS A 189 0.72 -11.92 -37.88
N SER A 190 -0.52 -11.44 -37.96
CA SER A 190 -1.49 -11.85 -39.00
C SER A 190 -1.64 -13.38 -39.12
N GLY A 191 -1.67 -14.09 -37.98
CA GLY A 191 -1.81 -15.56 -37.93
C GLY A 191 -0.53 -16.34 -38.27
N LYS A 192 0.58 -15.68 -38.64
CA LYS A 192 1.87 -16.33 -38.90
C LYS A 192 2.79 -16.21 -37.70
N GLN A 193 3.31 -17.33 -37.21
CA GLN A 193 4.37 -17.34 -36.21
C GLN A 193 5.66 -16.79 -36.82
N LEU A 194 6.16 -15.68 -36.28
CA LEU A 194 7.41 -15.04 -36.68
C LEU A 194 8.58 -15.58 -35.87
N HIS A 195 8.39 -15.69 -34.55
CA HIS A 195 9.39 -16.20 -33.62
C HIS A 195 8.76 -17.23 -32.69
N SER A 196 9.54 -18.25 -32.33
CA SER A 196 9.12 -19.25 -31.34
C SER A 196 8.97 -18.65 -29.95
N SER A 197 8.27 -19.37 -29.07
CA SER A 197 8.23 -19.07 -27.64
C SER A 197 9.61 -19.17 -27.01
N ILE A 198 9.79 -18.46 -25.90
CA ILE A 198 11.03 -18.47 -25.11
C ILE A 198 10.70 -18.70 -23.65
N ARG A 199 11.54 -19.49 -22.97
CA ARG A 199 11.36 -19.82 -21.57
C ARG A 199 12.68 -19.94 -20.81
N THR A 200 12.61 -19.97 -19.49
CA THR A 200 13.73 -20.42 -18.66
C THR A 200 13.82 -21.95 -18.63
N ILE A 201 14.94 -22.46 -18.11
CA ILE A 201 15.18 -23.90 -17.93
C ILE A 201 14.60 -24.31 -16.57
N TYR A 202 13.47 -25.04 -16.58
CA TYR A 202 12.71 -25.35 -15.36
C TYR A 202 13.15 -26.56 -14.52
N PRO A 203 14.03 -27.51 -14.94
CA PRO A 203 14.63 -28.45 -14.00
C PRO A 203 15.93 -27.91 -13.35
N ASP A 204 16.40 -26.72 -13.74
CA ASP A 204 17.68 -26.18 -13.31
C ASP A 204 17.49 -25.13 -12.20
N ASN A 205 17.84 -25.51 -10.98
CA ASN A 205 17.68 -24.67 -9.79
C ASN A 205 18.52 -23.38 -9.84
N LYS A 206 19.53 -23.28 -10.72
CA LYS A 206 20.27 -22.04 -10.94
C LYS A 206 19.38 -20.93 -11.49
N TRP A 207 18.41 -21.30 -12.34
CA TRP A 207 17.42 -20.36 -12.87
C TRP A 207 16.43 -19.99 -11.78
N PHE A 208 15.81 -21.00 -11.18
CA PHE A 208 14.76 -20.84 -10.18
C PHE A 208 14.74 -21.98 -9.17
N ASN A 209 14.67 -21.65 -7.89
CA ASN A 209 14.50 -22.63 -6.82
C ASN A 209 13.25 -22.31 -5.97
N GLU A 210 12.13 -22.95 -6.32
CA GLU A 210 10.80 -22.70 -5.73
C GLU A 210 10.39 -21.21 -5.64
N PRO A 211 10.47 -20.44 -6.74
CA PRO A 211 10.16 -19.02 -6.72
C PRO A 211 8.68 -18.73 -6.44
N GLN A 212 8.43 -17.61 -5.77
CA GLN A 212 7.13 -16.98 -5.59
C GLN A 212 7.17 -15.60 -6.23
N PHE A 213 6.48 -15.43 -7.37
CA PHE A 213 6.47 -14.17 -8.12
C PHE A 213 5.54 -13.15 -7.48
N VAL A 214 5.97 -11.89 -7.43
CA VAL A 214 5.20 -10.79 -6.79
C VAL A 214 4.93 -9.61 -7.73
N GLY A 215 5.59 -9.54 -8.88
CA GLY A 215 5.35 -8.48 -9.87
C GLY A 215 6.27 -8.53 -11.08
N SER A 216 5.84 -7.92 -12.18
CA SER A 216 6.62 -7.80 -13.41
C SER A 216 6.32 -6.50 -14.14
N PHE A 217 7.34 -5.89 -14.73
CA PHE A 217 7.23 -4.55 -15.33
C PHE A 217 7.96 -4.45 -16.67
N ASP A 218 7.33 -3.78 -17.62
CA ASP A 218 7.96 -3.33 -18.87
C ASP A 218 8.81 -2.07 -18.58
N VAL A 219 10.13 -2.18 -18.73
CA VAL A 219 11.07 -1.08 -18.44
C VAL A 219 12.14 -0.94 -19.52
N GLY A 220 11.99 0.08 -20.37
CA GLY A 220 12.96 0.37 -21.43
C GLY A 220 13.11 -0.78 -22.42
N GLN A 221 14.31 -1.36 -22.49
CA GLN A 221 14.62 -2.52 -23.35
C GLN A 221 14.41 -3.87 -22.65
N TYR A 222 14.02 -3.85 -21.37
CA TYR A 222 13.94 -5.01 -20.51
C TYR A 222 12.50 -5.29 -20.06
N VAL A 223 12.27 -6.54 -19.68
CA VAL A 223 11.16 -6.93 -18.81
C VAL A 223 11.76 -7.38 -17.49
N MET A 224 11.32 -6.79 -16.39
CA MET A 224 11.79 -7.10 -15.04
C MET A 224 10.78 -7.97 -14.29
N PHE A 225 11.27 -8.89 -13.48
CA PHE A 225 10.48 -9.81 -12.66
C PHE A 225 10.97 -9.77 -11.22
N PHE A 226 10.05 -9.62 -10.28
CA PHE A 226 10.32 -9.59 -8.85
C PHE A 226 9.72 -10.85 -8.21
N PHE A 227 10.52 -11.52 -7.40
CA PHE A 227 10.14 -12.77 -6.75
C PHE A 227 11.01 -13.03 -5.53
N ARG A 228 10.58 -13.97 -4.66
CA ARG A 228 11.44 -14.59 -3.66
C ARG A 228 11.66 -16.05 -4.02
N GLU A 229 12.83 -16.59 -3.73
CA GLU A 229 13.17 -17.99 -3.99
C GLU A 229 14.10 -18.53 -2.89
N ILE A 230 14.29 -19.84 -2.85
CA ILE A 230 15.28 -20.45 -1.96
C ILE A 230 16.69 -20.16 -2.49
N ALA A 231 17.51 -19.54 -1.64
CA ALA A 231 18.90 -19.20 -1.90
C ALA A 231 19.73 -20.46 -2.19
N HIS A 232 20.27 -20.56 -3.41
CA HIS A 232 21.24 -21.60 -3.79
C HIS A 232 22.67 -21.24 -3.40
N ASP A 233 22.90 -19.97 -3.08
CA ASP A 233 24.19 -19.34 -2.77
C ASP A 233 24.72 -19.62 -1.35
N ASN A 234 24.15 -20.61 -0.65
CA ASN A 234 24.38 -20.80 0.78
C ASN A 234 25.29 -21.99 1.10
N ALA A 235 26.51 -21.70 1.55
CA ALA A 235 27.56 -22.70 1.78
C ALA A 235 27.26 -23.73 2.90
N PHE A 236 26.28 -23.46 3.77
CA PHE A 236 25.99 -24.25 4.98
C PHE A 236 24.74 -25.15 4.87
N GLY A 237 24.07 -25.20 3.72
CA GLY A 237 22.88 -26.05 3.51
C GLY A 237 21.62 -25.58 4.25
N GLU A 238 21.63 -24.38 4.84
CA GLU A 238 20.44 -23.77 5.42
C GLU A 238 19.51 -23.26 4.31
N ARG A 239 18.21 -23.60 4.43
CA ARG A 239 17.15 -23.16 3.51
C ARG A 239 16.80 -21.70 3.78
N ILE A 240 17.64 -20.79 3.30
CA ILE A 240 17.40 -19.34 3.34
C ILE A 240 16.58 -18.93 2.12
N VAL A 241 15.67 -17.98 2.28
CA VAL A 241 14.93 -17.37 1.17
C VAL A 241 15.57 -16.02 0.87
N HIS A 242 15.69 -15.67 -0.41
CA HIS A 242 16.12 -14.34 -0.84
C HIS A 242 15.12 -13.73 -1.81
N SER A 243 14.91 -12.43 -1.65
CA SER A 243 14.20 -11.62 -2.63
C SER A 243 15.12 -11.27 -3.79
N ARG A 244 14.58 -11.38 -5.00
CA ARG A 244 15.32 -11.20 -6.25
C ARG A 244 14.57 -10.29 -7.19
N VAL A 245 15.35 -9.57 -7.99
CA VAL A 245 14.89 -8.99 -9.26
C VAL A 245 15.65 -9.69 -10.38
N ALA A 246 14.94 -10.12 -11.42
CA ALA A 246 15.52 -10.61 -12.66
C ALA A 246 15.12 -9.71 -13.82
N ARG A 247 15.93 -9.71 -14.88
CA ARG A 247 15.59 -9.03 -16.13
C ARG A 247 15.87 -9.92 -17.34
N VAL A 248 15.11 -9.69 -18.40
CA VAL A 248 15.33 -10.26 -19.75
C VAL A 248 15.20 -9.15 -20.79
N CYS A 249 15.89 -9.28 -21.92
CA CYS A 249 15.79 -8.35 -23.02
C CYS A 249 14.53 -8.63 -23.85
N LYS A 250 13.79 -7.58 -24.22
CA LYS A 250 12.61 -7.73 -25.07
C LYS A 250 12.94 -8.35 -26.43
N LYS A 251 14.07 -7.96 -27.03
CA LYS A 251 14.54 -8.43 -28.35
C LYS A 251 15.20 -9.81 -28.34
N ASP A 252 15.27 -10.48 -27.20
CA ASP A 252 15.85 -11.82 -27.13
C ASP A 252 15.01 -12.82 -27.96
N LEU A 253 15.68 -13.58 -28.82
CA LEU A 253 15.12 -14.62 -29.70
C LEU A 253 15.53 -16.03 -29.25
N GLY A 254 16.34 -16.15 -28.20
CA GLY A 254 17.07 -17.36 -27.85
C GLY A 254 18.37 -17.50 -28.64
N GLY A 255 19.10 -18.57 -28.37
CA GLY A 255 20.33 -18.88 -29.10
C GLY A 255 20.09 -19.76 -30.32
N ARG A 256 21.03 -19.70 -31.28
CA ARG A 256 20.91 -20.41 -32.57
C ARG A 256 21.11 -21.93 -32.43
N ASN A 257 22.09 -22.37 -31.65
CA ASN A 257 22.40 -23.78 -31.42
C ASN A 257 22.28 -24.13 -29.93
N VAL A 258 22.98 -23.38 -29.09
CA VAL A 258 22.87 -23.42 -27.63
C VAL A 258 21.70 -22.52 -27.21
N LEU A 259 20.99 -22.85 -26.11
CA LEU A 259 19.84 -22.07 -25.63
C LEU A 259 18.73 -21.80 -26.67
N ARG A 260 18.44 -22.77 -27.56
CA ARG A 260 17.28 -22.68 -28.47
C ARG A 260 15.98 -22.55 -27.67
N GLN A 261 15.18 -21.53 -27.98
CA GLN A 261 13.93 -21.22 -27.26
C GLN A 261 14.13 -20.98 -25.75
N VAL A 262 15.35 -20.62 -25.34
CA VAL A 262 15.71 -20.28 -23.96
C VAL A 262 16.29 -18.88 -23.92
N TRP A 263 15.97 -18.11 -22.89
CA TRP A 263 16.51 -16.76 -22.71
C TRP A 263 18.03 -16.76 -22.72
N THR A 264 18.65 -15.88 -23.50
CA THR A 264 20.11 -15.67 -23.47
C THR A 264 20.50 -14.50 -22.58
N SER A 265 19.52 -13.63 -22.27
CA SER A 265 19.69 -12.39 -21.52
C SER A 265 19.21 -12.44 -20.07
N PHE A 266 18.84 -13.62 -19.56
CA PHE A 266 18.35 -13.75 -18.19
C PHE A 266 19.49 -13.59 -17.17
N VAL A 267 19.32 -12.63 -16.26
CA VAL A 267 20.16 -12.44 -15.07
C VAL A 267 19.29 -12.03 -13.89
N LYS A 268 19.70 -12.39 -12.67
CA LYS A 268 19.04 -12.04 -11.41
C LYS A 268 20.01 -11.51 -10.36
N ALA A 269 19.50 -10.71 -9.44
CA ALA A 269 20.27 -10.08 -8.36
C ALA A 269 19.48 -10.11 -7.04
N ARG A 270 20.18 -10.10 -5.91
CA ARG A 270 19.56 -9.99 -4.58
C ARG A 270 19.00 -8.59 -4.35
N LEU A 271 17.80 -8.49 -3.79
CA LEU A 271 17.27 -7.26 -3.20
C LEU A 271 17.57 -7.26 -1.70
N ASN A 272 18.24 -6.22 -1.21
CA ASN A 272 18.58 -6.07 0.20
C ASN A 272 17.68 -5.02 0.85
N CYS A 273 16.71 -5.48 1.64
CA CYS A 273 15.94 -4.65 2.56
C CYS A 273 16.37 -5.00 3.99
N SER A 274 17.14 -4.13 4.64
CA SER A 274 17.65 -4.38 5.99
C SER A 274 17.83 -3.11 6.82
N VAL A 275 17.71 -3.24 8.14
CA VAL A 275 18.08 -2.17 9.08
C VAL A 275 19.58 -2.24 9.31
N SER A 276 20.29 -1.16 9.00
CA SER A 276 21.73 -1.05 9.24
C SER A 276 22.03 -1.04 10.73
N ALA A 277 22.74 -2.06 11.20
CA ALA A 277 23.25 -2.22 12.56
C ALA A 277 24.55 -3.04 12.53
N ASN A 278 25.21 -3.25 13.67
CA ASN A 278 26.42 -4.11 13.76
C ASN A 278 26.18 -5.51 13.17
N PHE A 279 24.95 -6.02 13.32
CA PHE A 279 24.43 -7.17 12.60
C PHE A 279 23.17 -6.72 11.86
N PRO A 280 23.18 -6.66 10.52
CA PRO A 280 22.02 -6.20 9.77
C PRO A 280 20.81 -7.12 10.01
N PHE A 281 19.64 -6.52 10.21
CA PHE A 281 18.38 -7.24 10.32
C PHE A 281 17.68 -7.26 8.96
N TYR A 282 17.60 -8.43 8.32
CA TYR A 282 17.11 -8.59 6.94
C TYR A 282 15.62 -8.94 6.89
N PHE A 283 14.92 -8.30 5.95
CA PHE A 283 13.58 -8.67 5.53
C PHE A 283 13.70 -9.32 4.15
N ASP A 284 13.98 -10.63 4.13
CA ASP A 284 14.33 -11.33 2.89
C ASP A 284 13.12 -11.80 2.05
N HIS A 285 11.88 -11.68 2.53
CA HIS A 285 10.69 -12.20 1.86
C HIS A 285 9.84 -11.07 1.26
N ILE A 286 10.05 -10.72 -0.02
CA ILE A 286 9.20 -9.78 -0.74
C ILE A 286 7.78 -10.34 -0.88
N GLN A 287 6.78 -9.50 -0.63
CA GLN A 287 5.35 -9.86 -0.68
C GLN A 287 4.63 -9.16 -1.84
N SER A 288 4.91 -7.87 -2.06
CA SER A 288 4.33 -7.06 -3.14
C SER A 288 5.35 -6.05 -3.65
N VAL A 289 5.19 -5.57 -4.87
CA VAL A 289 6.01 -4.51 -5.47
C VAL A 289 5.16 -3.56 -6.30
N GLU A 290 5.42 -2.26 -6.19
CA GLU A 290 4.76 -1.20 -6.95
C GLU A 290 5.80 -0.34 -7.68
N ARG A 291 5.56 -0.07 -8.97
CA ARG A 291 6.40 0.82 -9.78
C ARG A 291 5.90 2.25 -9.66
N VAL A 292 6.84 3.16 -9.41
CA VAL A 292 6.58 4.60 -9.30
C VAL A 292 7.51 5.36 -10.25
N ASP A 293 6.93 6.07 -11.21
CA ASP A 293 7.65 6.99 -12.08
C ASP A 293 7.46 8.44 -11.58
N LYS A 294 8.55 9.11 -11.24
CA LYS A 294 8.53 10.49 -10.72
C LYS A 294 9.75 11.28 -11.21
N ASN A 295 9.52 12.48 -11.77
CA ASN A 295 10.57 13.40 -12.24
C ASN A 295 11.57 12.76 -13.23
N GLY A 296 11.11 11.82 -14.07
CA GLY A 296 11.97 11.12 -15.03
C GLY A 296 12.79 9.97 -14.43
N GLU A 297 12.62 9.68 -13.13
CA GLU A 297 13.22 8.54 -12.46
C GLU A 297 12.16 7.47 -12.15
N THR A 298 12.57 6.20 -12.17
CA THR A 298 11.72 5.06 -11.85
C THR A 298 12.20 4.42 -10.55
N TYR A 299 11.24 4.13 -9.67
CA TYR A 299 11.43 3.52 -8.36
C TYR A 299 10.53 2.29 -8.23
N PHE A 300 11.00 1.30 -7.48
CA PHE A 300 10.22 0.13 -7.10
C PHE A 300 10.10 0.10 -5.59
N TYR A 301 8.88 0.27 -5.09
CA TYR A 301 8.60 0.11 -3.67
C TYR A 301 8.14 -1.33 -3.43
N GLY A 302 8.80 -2.04 -2.52
CA GLY A 302 8.44 -3.42 -2.18
C GLY A 302 8.13 -3.57 -0.71
N THR A 303 7.12 -4.38 -0.38
CA THR A 303 6.89 -4.85 0.99
C THR A 303 7.69 -6.12 1.23
N PHE A 304 8.40 -6.18 2.35
CA PHE A 304 9.25 -7.31 2.73
C PHE A 304 8.89 -7.77 4.12
N SER A 305 8.95 -9.07 4.36
CA SER A 305 8.85 -9.68 5.67
C SER A 305 10.10 -10.47 6.03
N THR A 306 10.25 -10.78 7.31
CA THR A 306 11.15 -11.84 7.76
C THR A 306 10.55 -13.22 7.42
N SER A 307 11.32 -14.27 7.68
CA SER A 307 10.85 -15.64 7.59
C SER A 307 9.65 -15.89 8.50
N GLU A 308 8.76 -16.78 8.09
CA GLU A 308 7.57 -17.24 8.81
C GLU A 308 7.97 -18.06 10.07
N THR A 309 8.50 -17.36 11.05
CA THR A 309 8.85 -17.88 12.37
C THR A 309 7.96 -17.23 13.43
N ALA A 310 8.15 -17.58 14.71
CA ALA A 310 7.35 -17.03 15.81
C ALA A 310 7.38 -15.49 15.91
N PHE A 311 8.38 -14.82 15.31
CA PHE A 311 8.51 -13.37 15.29
C PHE A 311 8.57 -12.88 13.85
N THR A 312 7.41 -12.60 13.25
CA THR A 312 7.35 -12.07 11.89
C THR A 312 7.38 -10.54 11.93
N SER A 313 8.30 -9.92 11.19
CA SER A 313 8.40 -8.47 11.07
C SER A 313 8.35 -8.06 9.60
N SER A 314 7.85 -6.87 9.30
CA SER A 314 7.79 -6.34 7.93
C SER A 314 8.33 -4.93 7.82
N ALA A 315 8.79 -4.58 6.63
CA ALA A 315 9.19 -3.23 6.26
C ALA A 315 8.92 -2.97 4.78
N VAL A 316 8.92 -1.71 4.38
CA VAL A 316 8.90 -1.30 2.97
C VAL A 316 10.27 -0.79 2.58
N CYS A 317 10.78 -1.19 1.42
CA CYS A 317 12.04 -0.67 0.86
C CYS A 317 11.81 -0.11 -0.53
N MET A 318 12.67 0.83 -0.94
CA MET A 318 12.60 1.49 -2.24
C MET A 318 13.89 1.23 -3.03
N PHE A 319 13.77 0.73 -4.25
CA PHE A 319 14.88 0.45 -5.14
C PHE A 319 14.81 1.37 -6.37
N GLN A 320 15.91 2.05 -6.69
CA GLN A 320 15.98 2.91 -7.87
C GLN A 320 16.37 2.09 -9.11
N LEU A 321 15.70 2.33 -10.24
CA LEU A 321 15.97 1.64 -11.49
C LEU A 321 17.43 1.81 -11.96
N SER A 322 18.01 3.00 -11.77
CA SER A 322 19.40 3.28 -12.13
C SER A 322 20.37 2.37 -11.37
N SER A 323 20.15 2.15 -10.06
CA SER A 323 20.95 1.24 -9.24
C SER A 323 20.79 -0.22 -9.67
N ILE A 324 19.57 -0.64 -10.01
CA ILE A 324 19.30 -1.99 -10.55
C ILE A 324 20.06 -2.20 -11.85
N ASN A 325 19.93 -1.27 -12.80
CA ASN A 325 20.60 -1.36 -14.10
C ASN A 325 22.11 -1.33 -13.94
N HIS A 326 22.65 -0.41 -13.14
CA HIS A 326 24.08 -0.30 -12.89
C HIS A 326 24.67 -1.63 -12.42
N LEU A 327 24.07 -2.24 -11.38
CA LEU A 327 24.55 -3.52 -10.89
C LEU A 327 24.43 -4.63 -11.94
N MET A 328 23.29 -4.72 -12.64
CA MET A 328 23.09 -5.76 -13.65
C MET A 328 24.04 -5.62 -14.85
N ASP A 329 24.40 -4.38 -15.21
CA ASP A 329 25.30 -4.08 -16.32
C ASP A 329 26.77 -4.30 -15.95
N THR A 330 27.20 -3.99 -14.73
CA THR A 330 28.64 -3.98 -14.37
C THR A 330 29.05 -4.92 -13.23
N GLY A 331 28.10 -5.47 -12.48
CA GLY A 331 28.37 -6.29 -11.29
C GLY A 331 29.08 -7.62 -11.58
N LEU A 332 29.76 -8.19 -10.60
CA LEU A 332 30.39 -9.50 -10.78
C LEU A 332 29.33 -10.61 -10.80
N LEU A 333 29.51 -11.59 -11.67
CA LEU A 333 28.67 -12.79 -11.73
C LEU A 333 29.19 -13.81 -10.73
N LEU A 334 28.28 -14.64 -10.21
CA LEU A 334 28.63 -15.78 -9.36
C LEU A 334 28.76 -17.04 -10.20
N GLU A 335 29.81 -17.79 -9.91
CA GLU A 335 30.07 -19.13 -10.42
C GLU A 335 30.02 -20.13 -9.26
N GLU A 336 29.43 -21.29 -9.52
CA GLU A 336 29.44 -22.41 -8.59
C GLU A 336 30.60 -23.34 -8.95
N THR A 337 31.58 -23.43 -8.06
CA THR A 337 32.76 -24.28 -8.20
C THR A 337 32.71 -25.47 -7.25
N ALA A 338 33.64 -26.42 -7.38
CA ALA A 338 33.78 -27.53 -6.43
C ALA A 338 34.02 -27.08 -4.98
N ASN A 339 34.50 -25.85 -4.77
CA ASN A 339 34.78 -25.26 -3.46
C ASN A 339 33.65 -24.34 -2.96
N GLY A 340 32.51 -24.29 -3.66
CA GLY A 340 31.39 -23.40 -3.37
C GLY A 340 31.30 -22.23 -4.35
N LEU A 341 30.60 -21.17 -3.94
CA LEU A 341 30.40 -19.98 -4.77
C LEU A 341 31.67 -19.13 -4.86
N SER A 342 31.98 -18.65 -6.06
CA SER A 342 33.11 -17.75 -6.33
C SER A 342 32.65 -16.65 -7.28
N THR A 343 33.30 -15.48 -7.22
CA THR A 343 33.02 -14.37 -8.13
C THR A 343 33.85 -14.49 -9.40
N VAL A 344 33.20 -14.35 -10.54
CA VAL A 344 33.87 -14.29 -11.85
C VAL A 344 34.51 -12.92 -12.02
N THR A 345 35.79 -12.88 -12.36
CA THR A 345 36.50 -11.63 -12.60
C THR A 345 36.06 -10.99 -13.93
N SER A 346 36.32 -9.70 -14.09
CA SER A 346 36.00 -9.01 -15.35
C SER A 346 36.77 -9.58 -16.54
N ASP A 347 37.98 -10.09 -16.32
CA ASP A 347 38.84 -10.67 -17.37
C ASP A 347 38.32 -12.04 -17.85
N ASP A 348 37.61 -12.77 -16.98
CA ASP A 348 37.01 -14.07 -17.28
C ASP A 348 35.58 -13.95 -17.87
N THR A 349 35.04 -12.73 -17.96
CA THR A 349 33.72 -12.48 -18.52
C THR A 349 33.79 -12.50 -20.06
N PRO A 350 32.92 -13.25 -20.76
CA PRO A 350 32.95 -13.34 -22.21
C PRO A 350 32.62 -12.01 -22.90
N SER A 351 32.90 -11.96 -24.21
CA SER A 351 32.68 -10.77 -25.04
C SER A 351 31.22 -10.29 -25.00
N HIS A 352 30.27 -11.21 -25.10
CA HIS A 352 28.87 -10.94 -24.85
C HIS A 352 28.52 -11.29 -23.41
N ARG A 353 28.54 -10.26 -22.55
CA ARG A 353 28.20 -10.39 -21.14
C ARG A 353 26.72 -10.78 -20.96
N PRO A 354 26.41 -11.83 -20.16
CA PRO A 354 25.04 -12.19 -19.83
C PRO A 354 24.24 -11.02 -19.26
N GLY A 355 22.98 -10.91 -19.65
CA GLY A 355 22.10 -9.82 -19.21
C GLY A 355 22.16 -8.55 -20.06
N THR A 356 23.04 -8.47 -21.07
CA THR A 356 23.10 -7.35 -22.02
C THR A 356 22.22 -7.59 -23.24
N CYS A 357 21.61 -6.52 -23.78
CA CYS A 357 20.74 -6.64 -24.94
C CYS A 357 21.52 -6.52 -26.25
N THR A 358 21.20 -7.41 -27.19
CA THR A 358 21.67 -7.36 -28.58
C THR A 358 20.48 -7.17 -29.51
N SER A 359 20.74 -6.70 -30.73
CA SER A 359 19.72 -6.59 -31.78
C SER A 359 19.25 -7.96 -32.28
N ASN A 360 20.11 -8.98 -32.21
CA ASN A 360 19.80 -10.35 -32.62
C ASN A 360 20.58 -11.36 -31.77
N SER A 361 19.91 -12.07 -30.87
CA SER A 361 20.56 -13.06 -29.99
C SER A 361 21.11 -14.29 -30.74
N HIS A 362 20.67 -14.55 -31.99
CA HIS A 362 21.25 -15.61 -32.81
C HIS A 362 22.69 -15.33 -33.27
N SER A 363 23.20 -14.10 -33.11
CA SER A 363 24.58 -13.77 -33.44
C SER A 363 25.56 -13.99 -32.28
N ILE A 364 25.07 -14.35 -31.09
CA ILE A 364 25.90 -14.63 -29.92
C ILE A 364 26.66 -15.94 -30.14
N SER A 365 27.94 -15.99 -29.75
CA SER A 365 28.78 -17.19 -29.90
C SER A 365 28.26 -18.32 -29.01
N ASP A 366 28.42 -19.58 -29.45
CA ASP A 366 28.01 -20.73 -28.64
C ASP A 366 28.79 -20.81 -27.30
N SER A 367 30.05 -20.32 -27.26
CA SER A 367 30.85 -20.19 -26.03
C SER A 367 30.23 -19.22 -25.03
N ASP A 368 29.83 -18.04 -25.49
CA ASP A 368 29.23 -17.01 -24.65
C ASP A 368 27.85 -17.48 -24.14
N LEU A 369 27.09 -18.22 -24.96
CA LEU A 369 25.83 -18.83 -24.56
C LEU A 369 26.00 -19.96 -23.53
N HIS A 370 27.07 -20.75 -23.61
CA HIS A 370 27.41 -21.74 -22.57
C HIS A 370 27.73 -21.06 -21.24
N PHE A 371 28.48 -19.96 -21.27
CA PHE A 371 28.75 -19.15 -20.08
C PHE A 371 27.46 -18.54 -19.51
N ALA A 372 26.62 -17.93 -20.36
CA ALA A 372 25.36 -17.34 -19.95
C ALA A 372 24.40 -18.36 -19.34
N LYS A 373 24.44 -19.63 -19.77
CA LYS A 373 23.59 -20.70 -19.20
C LYS A 373 23.87 -20.95 -17.71
N THR A 374 25.10 -20.76 -17.24
CA THR A 374 25.51 -21.14 -15.88
C THR A 374 25.75 -19.94 -14.96
N HIS A 375 25.95 -18.74 -15.50
CA HIS A 375 26.25 -17.51 -14.76
C HIS A 375 25.05 -16.55 -14.78
N LEU A 376 24.06 -16.85 -13.95
CA LEU A 376 22.76 -16.15 -13.94
C LEU A 376 22.61 -15.17 -12.77
N LEU A 377 23.42 -15.31 -11.72
CA LEU A 377 23.26 -14.60 -10.46
C LEU A 377 24.41 -13.59 -10.26
N LEU A 378 24.08 -12.37 -9.83
CA LEU A 378 25.07 -11.37 -9.43
C LEU A 378 25.53 -11.57 -7.98
N ALA A 379 26.79 -11.25 -7.73
CA ALA A 379 27.44 -11.37 -6.43
C ALA A 379 26.92 -10.36 -5.41
N ASP A 380 26.78 -9.11 -5.81
CA ASP A 380 26.32 -8.04 -4.92
C ASP A 380 24.80 -7.95 -4.86
N ALA A 381 24.30 -7.30 -3.80
CA ALA A 381 22.89 -7.03 -3.59
C ALA A 381 22.54 -5.56 -3.88
N ILE A 382 21.32 -5.34 -4.37
CA ILE A 382 20.78 -4.00 -4.61
C ILE A 382 20.26 -3.47 -3.28
N SER A 383 20.82 -2.36 -2.80
CA SER A 383 20.38 -1.73 -1.55
C SER A 383 19.03 -1.04 -1.71
N GLY A 384 18.11 -1.32 -0.80
CA GLY A 384 16.80 -0.66 -0.68
C GLY A 384 16.79 0.59 0.20
N GLY A 385 17.98 1.04 0.65
CA GLY A 385 18.12 2.16 1.58
C GLY A 385 17.62 1.84 2.99
N GLN A 386 17.29 2.88 3.76
CA GLN A 386 16.71 2.72 5.09
C GLN A 386 15.26 2.20 4.96
N PRO A 387 14.89 1.10 5.64
CA PRO A 387 13.53 0.58 5.56
C PRO A 387 12.49 1.56 6.10
N ILE A 388 11.42 1.72 5.34
CA ILE A 388 10.23 2.53 5.64
C ILE A 388 9.28 1.69 6.49
N LEU A 389 8.86 2.24 7.63
CA LEU A 389 7.89 1.64 8.56
C LEU A 389 8.22 0.16 8.95
N PRO A 390 9.40 -0.12 9.52
CA PRO A 390 9.71 -1.45 10.04
C PRO A 390 8.87 -1.73 11.30
N LEU A 391 8.00 -2.73 11.25
CA LEU A 391 7.13 -3.13 12.36
C LEU A 391 7.25 -4.63 12.65
N ARG A 392 7.04 -5.00 13.91
CA ARG A 392 6.99 -6.38 14.38
C ARG A 392 5.55 -6.89 14.40
N ASP A 393 5.42 -8.21 14.41
CA ASP A 393 4.16 -8.95 14.51
C ASP A 393 3.13 -8.56 13.43
N VAL A 394 3.64 -8.24 12.23
CA VAL A 394 2.83 -7.81 11.08
C VAL A 394 3.44 -8.32 9.78
N VAL A 395 2.56 -8.69 8.84
CA VAL A 395 2.93 -9.06 7.47
C VAL A 395 2.31 -8.05 6.51
N TYR A 396 3.13 -7.23 5.87
CA TYR A 396 2.66 -6.33 4.80
C TYR A 396 2.47 -7.12 3.51
N THR A 397 1.21 -7.32 3.11
CA THR A 397 0.85 -8.15 1.96
C THR A 397 0.68 -7.35 0.67
N HIS A 398 0.14 -6.14 0.75
CA HIS A 398 -0.14 -5.29 -0.42
C HIS A 398 0.39 -3.87 -0.22
N LEU A 399 0.65 -3.18 -1.32
CA LEU A 399 1.13 -1.81 -1.36
C LEU A 399 0.49 -1.05 -2.51
N ALA A 400 0.01 0.16 -2.26
CA ALA A 400 -0.32 1.13 -3.29
C ALA A 400 0.41 2.44 -3.02
N VAL A 401 0.84 3.15 -4.06
CA VAL A 401 1.60 4.41 -3.92
C VAL A 401 0.93 5.52 -4.72
N ASP A 402 0.55 6.59 -4.04
CA ASP A 402 0.09 7.83 -4.67
C ASP A 402 1.26 8.79 -4.87
N VAL A 403 1.44 9.28 -6.09
CA VAL A 403 2.57 10.13 -6.47
C VAL A 403 2.12 11.58 -6.48
N LEU A 404 2.45 12.30 -5.41
CA LEU A 404 2.17 13.74 -5.29
C LEU A 404 3.41 14.56 -5.68
N GLN A 405 3.20 15.85 -5.92
CA GLN A 405 4.27 16.75 -6.39
C GLN A 405 5.50 16.72 -5.47
N ASN A 406 5.31 16.85 -4.15
CA ASN A 406 6.42 17.00 -3.18
C ASN A 406 6.70 15.74 -2.35
N GLN A 407 5.83 14.74 -2.37
CA GLN A 407 5.94 13.51 -1.57
C GLN A 407 5.21 12.36 -2.25
N ASN A 408 5.51 11.13 -1.84
CA ASN A 408 4.74 9.96 -2.21
C ASN A 408 3.98 9.47 -0.98
N ILE A 409 2.75 9.01 -1.17
CA ILE A 409 1.93 8.47 -0.09
C ILE A 409 1.77 6.98 -0.29
N LEU A 410 2.29 6.21 0.65
CA LEU A 410 2.27 4.76 0.64
C LEU A 410 1.06 4.31 1.46
N PHE A 411 0.20 3.49 0.86
CA PHE A 411 -0.85 2.73 1.53
C PHE A 411 -0.39 1.29 1.64
N ILE A 412 -0.07 0.87 2.85
CA ILE A 412 0.51 -0.45 3.16
C ILE A 412 -0.57 -1.28 3.84
N PHE A 413 -0.77 -2.53 3.44
CA PHE A 413 -1.87 -3.35 3.92
C PHE A 413 -1.39 -4.65 4.56
N ASP A 414 -2.09 -5.07 5.62
CA ASP A 414 -2.01 -6.42 6.19
C ASP A 414 -3.35 -7.12 5.93
N SER A 415 -3.32 -8.13 5.06
CA SER A 415 -4.49 -8.89 4.65
C SER A 415 -5.12 -9.70 5.80
N LEU A 416 -4.32 -10.27 6.70
CA LEU A 416 -4.80 -11.16 7.78
C LEU A 416 -5.50 -10.35 8.88
N HIS A 417 -4.87 -9.26 9.32
CA HIS A 417 -5.41 -8.41 10.37
C HIS A 417 -6.31 -7.28 9.83
N LYS A 418 -6.45 -7.18 8.50
CA LYS A 418 -7.29 -6.19 7.81
C LYS A 418 -6.87 -4.76 8.21
N LYS A 419 -5.57 -4.50 8.25
CA LYS A 419 -5.02 -3.19 8.64
C LYS A 419 -4.45 -2.44 7.45
N MET A 420 -4.46 -1.12 7.54
CA MET A 420 -3.83 -0.23 6.59
C MET A 420 -3.00 0.83 7.33
N TRP A 421 -1.80 1.10 6.82
CA TRP A 421 -0.94 2.22 7.23
C TRP A 421 -0.77 3.19 6.07
N LYS A 422 -0.87 4.48 6.36
CA LYS A 422 -0.61 5.56 5.40
C LYS A 422 0.65 6.28 5.80
N VAL A 423 1.66 6.28 4.92
CA VAL A 423 2.98 6.84 5.18
C VAL A 423 3.31 7.88 4.13
N SER A 424 3.74 9.06 4.56
CA SER A 424 4.41 10.02 3.66
C SER A 424 5.87 9.64 3.51
N HIS A 425 6.37 9.64 2.28
CA HIS A 425 7.77 9.42 1.93
C HIS A 425 8.25 10.52 0.98
N TRP A 426 9.31 11.23 1.34
CA TRP A 426 9.82 12.36 0.58
C TRP A 426 11.34 12.45 0.65
N LYS A 427 11.91 13.28 -0.21
CA LYS A 427 13.35 13.55 -0.24
C LYS A 427 13.62 14.92 0.36
N GLU A 428 14.49 14.98 1.36
CA GLU A 428 14.97 16.22 1.97
C GLU A 428 16.49 16.30 1.77
N GLY A 429 16.92 17.23 0.92
CA GLY A 429 18.31 17.28 0.46
C GLY A 429 18.70 15.98 -0.27
N ASN A 430 19.67 15.25 0.29
CA ASN A 430 20.13 13.96 -0.24
C ASN A 430 19.54 12.75 0.51
N GLU A 431 18.75 12.97 1.55
CA GLU A 431 18.19 11.90 2.37
C GLU A 431 16.72 11.67 2.07
N TRP A 432 16.32 10.41 2.10
CA TRP A 432 14.92 10.02 2.06
C TRP A 432 14.37 9.94 3.48
N LYS A 433 13.20 10.54 3.68
CA LYS A 433 12.52 10.60 4.98
C LYS A 433 11.11 10.07 4.85
N SER A 434 10.61 9.49 5.93
CA SER A 434 9.25 8.97 6.01
C SER A 434 8.57 9.34 7.32
N ASN A 435 7.24 9.49 7.29
CA ASN A 435 6.43 9.77 8.47
C ASN A 435 5.09 9.03 8.37
N LEU A 436 4.71 8.34 9.46
CA LEU A 436 3.42 7.66 9.57
C LEU A 436 2.31 8.69 9.82
N ILE A 437 1.37 8.78 8.88
CA ILE A 437 0.21 9.69 8.96
C ILE A 437 -0.90 9.02 9.76
N GLU A 438 -1.30 7.80 9.38
CA GLU A 438 -2.41 7.08 10.01
C GLU A 438 -2.22 5.56 9.96
N GLN A 439 -2.89 4.87 10.89
CA GLN A 439 -3.10 3.42 10.87
C GLN A 439 -4.56 3.14 11.20
N GLN A 440 -5.18 2.23 10.45
CA GLN A 440 -6.61 1.94 10.53
C GLN A 440 -6.89 0.43 10.39
N ASN A 441 -7.99 -0.03 10.99
CA ASN A 441 -8.57 -1.34 10.68
C ASN A 441 -9.66 -1.18 9.61
N LEU A 442 -9.67 -2.02 8.59
CA LEU A 442 -10.61 -1.99 7.48
C LEU A 442 -11.84 -2.87 7.77
N TYR A 443 -13.04 -2.34 7.57
CA TYR A 443 -14.28 -3.12 7.65
C TYR A 443 -14.53 -3.93 6.37
N ILE A 444 -13.81 -5.05 6.26
CA ILE A 444 -13.94 -6.03 5.18
C ILE A 444 -14.30 -7.42 5.71
N ASP A 445 -14.99 -8.19 4.88
CA ASP A 445 -15.58 -9.50 5.20
C ASP A 445 -14.52 -10.61 5.28
N SER A 446 -13.51 -10.60 4.41
CA SER A 446 -12.43 -11.60 4.39
C SER A 446 -11.04 -10.96 4.31
N ASN A 447 -10.02 -11.78 4.09
CA ASN A 447 -8.69 -11.35 3.67
C ASN A 447 -8.76 -10.48 2.40
N ILE A 448 -7.78 -9.61 2.23
CA ILE A 448 -7.57 -8.78 1.06
C ILE A 448 -6.98 -9.63 -0.05
N ASN A 449 -7.69 -9.70 -1.18
CA ASN A 449 -7.23 -10.42 -2.37
C ASN A 449 -6.34 -9.51 -3.22
N ASP A 450 -6.73 -8.25 -3.42
CA ASP A 450 -5.99 -7.26 -4.20
C ASP A 450 -6.39 -5.82 -3.82
N VAL A 451 -5.55 -4.85 -4.18
CA VAL A 451 -5.72 -3.42 -3.91
C VAL A 451 -5.42 -2.61 -5.16
N ALA A 452 -6.27 -1.62 -5.45
CA ALA A 452 -6.00 -0.63 -6.48
C ALA A 452 -6.22 0.80 -5.97
N LEU A 453 -5.59 1.77 -6.62
CA LEU A 453 -5.64 3.18 -6.25
C LEU A 453 -6.15 4.03 -7.41
N LEU A 454 -7.18 4.84 -7.17
CA LEU A 454 -7.50 6.02 -7.97
C LEU A 454 -6.76 7.22 -7.35
N PRO A 455 -5.73 7.76 -8.01
CA PRO A 455 -4.87 8.79 -7.41
C PRO A 455 -5.68 9.99 -6.90
N ASN A 456 -5.30 10.49 -5.71
CA ASN A 456 -5.90 11.61 -4.97
C ASN A 456 -7.33 11.39 -4.43
N GLU A 457 -7.98 10.27 -4.74
CA GLU A 457 -9.42 10.12 -4.51
C GLU A 457 -9.75 8.90 -3.62
N PHE A 458 -9.50 7.68 -4.13
CA PHE A 458 -9.94 6.44 -3.47
C PHE A 458 -8.91 5.32 -3.61
N PHE A 459 -8.86 4.45 -2.61
CA PHE A 459 -8.32 3.10 -2.79
C PHE A 459 -9.45 2.07 -2.72
N PHE A 460 -9.28 0.98 -3.45
CA PHE A 460 -10.23 -0.12 -3.55
C PHE A 460 -9.59 -1.38 -3.01
N VAL A 461 -10.37 -2.15 -2.26
CA VAL A 461 -9.95 -3.42 -1.68
C VAL A 461 -10.90 -4.50 -2.18
N SER A 462 -10.35 -5.53 -2.82
CA SER A 462 -11.11 -6.72 -3.19
C SER A 462 -11.07 -7.75 -2.07
N SER A 463 -12.21 -8.39 -1.85
CA SER A 463 -12.37 -9.46 -0.87
C SER A 463 -13.24 -10.58 -1.45
N LYS A 464 -13.52 -11.59 -0.63
CA LYS A 464 -14.31 -12.76 -1.05
C LYS A 464 -15.68 -12.40 -1.60
N SER A 465 -16.42 -11.46 -1.00
CA SER A 465 -17.81 -11.19 -1.41
C SER A 465 -18.10 -9.76 -1.83
N LYS A 466 -17.13 -8.85 -1.79
CA LYS A 466 -17.34 -7.45 -2.17
C LYS A 466 -16.08 -6.74 -2.68
N ILE A 467 -16.30 -5.65 -3.39
CA ILE A 467 -15.32 -4.58 -3.57
C ILE A 467 -15.65 -3.47 -2.58
N SER A 468 -14.66 -3.00 -1.83
CA SER A 468 -14.81 -1.95 -0.83
C SER A 468 -14.03 -0.71 -1.26
N GLN A 469 -14.73 0.42 -1.44
CA GLN A 469 -14.15 1.72 -1.81
C GLN A 469 -13.91 2.57 -0.56
N PHE A 470 -12.74 3.17 -0.42
CA PHE A 470 -12.39 4.04 0.70
C PHE A 470 -11.71 5.31 0.20
N SER A 471 -12.09 6.47 0.71
CA SER A 471 -11.41 7.73 0.42
C SER A 471 -10.00 7.72 0.99
N VAL A 472 -9.05 8.23 0.20
CA VAL A 472 -7.66 8.46 0.64
C VAL A 472 -7.57 9.57 1.68
N SER A 473 -8.60 10.43 1.76
CA SER A 473 -8.67 11.58 2.66
C SER A 473 -9.76 11.38 3.70
N ARG A 474 -9.43 11.60 4.98
CA ARG A 474 -10.38 11.53 6.11
C ARG A 474 -10.28 12.77 6.97
N CYS A 475 -10.28 13.92 6.30
CA CYS A 475 -9.93 15.18 6.92
C CYS A 475 -10.83 15.54 8.12
N ASP A 476 -12.12 15.20 8.06
CA ASP A 476 -13.08 15.48 9.14
C ASP A 476 -12.73 14.80 10.48
N TYR A 477 -11.84 13.80 10.48
CA TYR A 477 -11.39 13.11 11.69
C TYR A 477 -10.18 13.76 12.37
N PHE A 478 -9.50 14.72 11.72
CA PHE A 478 -8.34 15.39 12.31
C PHE A 478 -8.80 16.56 13.20
N PRO A 479 -8.58 16.49 14.53
CA PRO A 479 -9.13 17.47 15.48
C PRO A 479 -8.32 18.77 15.56
N SER A 480 -7.09 18.80 15.06
CA SER A 480 -6.20 19.96 15.16
C SER A 480 -5.49 20.28 13.85
N CYS A 481 -5.01 21.51 13.74
CA CYS A 481 -4.28 21.98 12.56
C CYS A 481 -3.07 21.09 12.28
N ALA A 482 -2.32 20.74 13.33
CA ALA A 482 -1.10 19.96 13.21
C ALA A 482 -1.35 18.62 12.49
N LEU A 483 -2.33 17.85 12.95
CA LEU A 483 -2.70 16.56 12.33
C LEU A 483 -3.30 16.74 10.93
N CYS A 484 -4.14 17.77 10.75
CA CYS A 484 -4.72 18.08 9.44
C CYS A 484 -3.65 18.40 8.39
N SER A 485 -2.61 19.14 8.78
CA SER A 485 -1.54 19.57 7.86
C SER A 485 -0.54 18.47 7.49
N LEU A 486 -0.46 17.39 8.30
CA LEU A 486 0.37 16.22 8.00
C LEU A 486 -0.18 15.42 6.82
N ASP A 487 -1.49 15.43 6.62
CA ASP A 487 -2.13 14.72 5.51
C ASP A 487 -2.17 15.62 4.25
N PRO A 488 -1.48 15.24 3.15
CA PRO A 488 -1.46 16.06 1.94
C PRO A 488 -2.83 16.32 1.31
N TYR A 489 -3.80 15.45 1.56
CA TYR A 489 -5.14 15.58 1.00
C TYR A 489 -6.03 16.53 1.80
N CYS A 490 -5.51 17.14 2.88
CA CYS A 490 -6.29 17.95 3.80
C CYS A 490 -5.81 19.41 3.90
N SER A 491 -6.69 20.28 4.38
CA SER A 491 -6.44 21.68 4.67
C SER A 491 -7.22 22.12 5.90
N TRP A 492 -6.58 22.88 6.77
CA TRP A 492 -7.17 23.39 8.00
C TRP A 492 -7.76 24.77 7.78
N ASN A 493 -8.99 24.99 8.23
CA ASN A 493 -9.60 26.32 8.31
C ASN A 493 -9.36 26.90 9.72
N ALA A 494 -8.49 27.91 9.82
CA ALA A 494 -8.10 28.51 11.10
C ALA A 494 -9.26 29.26 11.78
N VAL A 495 -10.17 29.86 11.00
CA VAL A 495 -11.30 30.63 11.52
C VAL A 495 -12.29 29.69 12.22
N ASN A 496 -12.71 28.65 11.50
CA ASN A 496 -13.74 27.71 11.92
C ASN A 496 -13.18 26.55 12.76
N SER A 497 -11.86 26.38 12.82
CA SER A 497 -11.19 25.28 13.51
C SER A 497 -11.66 23.91 13.03
N VAL A 498 -11.71 23.73 11.71
CA VAL A 498 -12.12 22.47 11.07
C VAL A 498 -11.15 22.07 9.97
N CYS A 499 -10.88 20.77 9.87
CA CYS A 499 -10.11 20.19 8.79
C CYS A 499 -11.05 19.77 7.65
N LYS A 500 -10.66 20.04 6.40
CA LYS A 500 -11.43 19.69 5.19
C LYS A 500 -10.53 19.14 4.11
N GLN A 501 -11.11 18.44 3.15
CA GLN A 501 -10.40 17.98 1.95
C GLN A 501 -9.79 19.19 1.23
N LYS A 502 -8.54 19.04 0.82
CA LYS A 502 -7.78 20.08 0.14
C LYS A 502 -8.41 20.41 -1.22
N GLN A 503 -8.63 21.70 -1.45
CA GLN A 503 -9.10 22.22 -2.74
C GLN A 503 -8.12 23.28 -3.24
N LYS A 504 -8.02 23.46 -4.57
CA LYS A 504 -7.15 24.49 -5.18
C LYS A 504 -7.47 25.91 -4.69
N SER A 505 -8.72 26.16 -4.30
CA SER A 505 -9.17 27.43 -3.72
C SER A 505 -8.54 27.69 -2.35
N HIS A 506 -8.33 26.65 -1.54
CA HIS A 506 -7.79 26.75 -0.18
C HIS A 506 -6.37 27.31 -0.19
N GLU A 507 -5.54 26.93 -1.17
CA GLU A 507 -4.14 27.39 -1.27
C GLU A 507 -4.01 28.92 -1.46
N LYS A 508 -5.05 29.58 -1.98
CA LYS A 508 -5.05 31.03 -2.24
C LYS A 508 -5.92 31.81 -1.25
N SER A 509 -6.66 31.12 -0.40
CA SER A 509 -7.66 31.73 0.47
C SER A 509 -7.08 32.02 1.85
N VAL A 510 -7.22 33.26 2.31
CA VAL A 510 -6.80 33.67 3.65
C VAL A 510 -7.56 32.85 4.71
N GLY A 511 -6.83 32.38 5.73
CA GLY A 511 -7.38 31.57 6.81
C GLY A 511 -7.38 30.06 6.57
N TRP A 512 -6.94 29.60 5.39
CA TRP A 512 -6.68 28.19 5.12
C TRP A 512 -5.19 27.88 5.25
N ILE A 513 -4.88 26.79 5.93
CA ILE A 513 -3.52 26.23 6.04
C ILE A 513 -3.55 24.89 5.32
N SER A 514 -2.89 24.84 4.16
CA SER A 514 -2.82 23.63 3.34
C SER A 514 -1.47 22.95 3.53
N SER A 515 -1.46 21.61 3.50
CA SER A 515 -0.20 20.86 3.51
C SER A 515 0.67 21.24 2.31
N SER A 516 1.74 22.01 2.55
CA SER A 516 2.81 22.33 1.59
C SER A 516 4.15 21.70 1.96
N TRP A 517 4.28 21.24 3.21
CA TRP A 517 5.51 20.71 3.79
C TRP A 517 5.44 19.18 3.82
N ALA A 518 6.14 18.53 2.88
CA ALA A 518 6.12 17.09 2.71
C ALA A 518 6.42 16.35 4.03
N GLY A 519 5.44 15.62 4.57
CA GLY A 519 5.57 14.83 5.80
C GLY A 519 5.81 15.62 7.08
N HIS A 520 5.76 16.95 7.05
CA HIS A 520 5.95 17.84 8.20
C HIS A 520 4.65 18.53 8.60
N ILE A 521 4.57 18.91 9.87
CA ILE A 521 3.50 19.78 10.37
C ILE A 521 3.75 21.19 9.85
N SER A 522 2.71 21.85 9.36
CA SER A 522 2.81 23.24 8.89
C SER A 522 3.23 24.16 10.06
N PRO A 523 4.29 24.98 9.93
CA PRO A 523 4.72 25.90 10.99
C PRO A 523 3.62 26.87 11.44
N GLU A 524 2.71 27.23 10.53
CA GLU A 524 1.56 28.10 10.78
C GLU A 524 0.58 27.51 11.80
N CYS A 525 0.56 26.18 11.98
CA CYS A 525 -0.35 25.52 12.91
C CYS A 525 -0.10 25.91 14.37
N SER A 526 1.16 26.10 14.76
CA SER A 526 1.50 26.51 16.14
C SER A 526 0.92 27.88 16.51
N ALA A 527 0.72 28.76 15.52
CA ALA A 527 0.16 30.10 15.73
C ALA A 527 -1.37 30.13 15.80
N VAL A 528 -2.05 29.15 15.20
CA VAL A 528 -3.52 29.09 15.13
C VAL A 528 -4.16 28.11 16.11
N GLU A 529 -3.35 27.31 16.80
CA GLU A 529 -3.84 26.33 17.77
C GLU A 529 -4.52 27.06 18.96
N LYS A 530 -5.83 26.85 19.09
CA LYS A 530 -6.66 27.50 20.11
C LYS A 530 -6.51 26.78 21.44
N MET A 531 -6.24 27.55 22.50
CA MET A 531 -6.24 27.02 23.86
C MET A 531 -7.67 26.68 24.29
N THR A 532 -7.91 25.41 24.62
CA THR A 532 -9.19 24.98 25.21
C THR A 532 -9.14 25.11 26.72
N ILE A 533 -10.14 25.76 27.32
CA ILE A 533 -10.26 25.88 28.78
C ILE A 533 -11.10 24.71 29.31
N ARG A 534 -10.61 24.03 30.35
CA ARG A 534 -11.31 22.94 31.02
C ARG A 534 -11.44 23.27 32.50
N ASP A 535 -12.65 23.64 32.91
CA ASP A 535 -13.00 23.83 34.32
C ASP A 535 -13.21 22.48 35.01
N VAL A 536 -12.55 22.28 36.14
CA VAL A 536 -12.51 21.01 36.87
C VAL A 536 -12.60 21.26 38.37
N TYR A 537 -13.05 20.28 39.13
CA TYR A 537 -13.23 20.38 40.57
C TYR A 537 -12.32 19.39 41.32
N LEU A 538 -12.15 19.63 42.62
CA LEU A 538 -11.29 18.80 43.47
C LEU A 538 -11.78 17.34 43.49
N GLY A 539 -10.86 16.42 43.19
CA GLY A 539 -11.13 14.99 43.12
C GLY A 539 -11.66 14.50 41.77
N ASP A 540 -11.87 15.38 40.78
CA ASP A 540 -12.28 14.97 39.43
C ASP A 540 -11.21 14.11 38.75
N GLY A 541 -11.65 13.32 37.78
CA GLY A 541 -10.79 12.67 36.79
C GLY A 541 -11.02 13.30 35.42
N ILE A 542 -9.96 13.73 34.75
CA ILE A 542 -10.05 14.35 33.43
C ILE A 542 -9.27 13.57 32.38
N LYS A 543 -9.81 13.60 31.16
CA LYS A 543 -9.17 13.08 29.96
C LYS A 543 -8.99 14.24 29.00
N ILE A 544 -7.76 14.43 28.54
CA ILE A 544 -7.39 15.35 27.48
C ILE A 544 -6.94 14.51 26.29
N ASP A 545 -7.61 14.68 25.16
CA ASP A 545 -7.28 13.96 23.94
C ASP A 545 -5.97 14.53 23.36
N GLY A 546 -5.02 13.67 23.03
CA GLY A 546 -3.73 14.03 22.45
C GLY A 546 -3.47 13.26 21.15
N THR A 547 -2.20 13.06 20.81
CA THR A 547 -1.78 12.22 19.68
C THR A 547 -0.84 11.13 20.14
N MET A 548 -0.82 10.02 19.42
CA MET A 548 0.19 9.00 19.55
C MET A 548 1.61 9.53 19.31
N ASP A 549 2.57 8.95 20.02
CA ASP A 549 3.97 9.39 20.10
C ASP A 549 4.12 10.87 20.50
N GLY A 550 3.04 11.44 21.05
CA GLY A 550 2.97 12.80 21.55
C GLY A 550 3.59 12.87 22.94
N ILE A 551 4.45 13.87 23.13
CA ILE A 551 5.06 14.18 24.42
C ILE A 551 4.17 15.20 25.12
N TRP A 552 3.68 14.85 26.30
CA TRP A 552 2.88 15.75 27.12
C TRP A 552 3.76 16.62 28.00
N GLN A 553 3.45 17.92 28.04
CA GLN A 553 4.08 18.91 28.91
C GLN A 553 3.03 19.62 29.74
N LYS A 554 3.38 19.98 30.97
CA LYS A 554 2.62 20.88 31.83
C LYS A 554 3.49 22.11 32.12
N ASP A 555 3.01 23.28 31.71
CA ASP A 555 3.69 24.57 31.89
C ASP A 555 5.17 24.56 31.41
N GLY A 556 5.45 23.79 30.35
CA GLY A 556 6.77 23.65 29.73
C GLY A 556 7.62 22.46 30.24
N GLU A 557 7.18 21.77 31.29
CA GLU A 557 7.88 20.61 31.84
C GLU A 557 7.25 19.30 31.36
N THR A 558 8.06 18.36 30.88
CA THR A 558 7.59 17.05 30.42
C THR A 558 6.92 16.28 31.55
N ILE A 559 5.72 15.79 31.30
CA ILE A 559 4.96 14.99 32.26
C ILE A 559 5.51 13.56 32.28
N GLU A 560 5.99 13.12 33.43
CA GLU A 560 6.29 11.71 33.66
C GLU A 560 5.00 10.94 33.98
N THR A 561 4.86 9.74 33.42
CA THR A 561 3.68 8.90 33.69
C THR A 561 3.76 8.26 35.08
N HIS A 562 2.76 8.48 35.93
CA HIS A 562 2.64 7.87 37.26
C HIS A 562 1.17 7.58 37.62
N LYS A 563 0.89 7.19 38.88
CA LYS A 563 -0.47 6.77 39.32
C LYS A 563 -1.55 7.85 39.17
N LYS A 564 -1.18 9.13 39.15
CA LYS A 564 -2.12 10.28 39.06
C LYS A 564 -2.27 10.75 37.61
N MET A 565 -1.16 10.89 36.89
CA MET A 565 -1.12 11.31 35.49
C MET A 565 -0.60 10.17 34.63
N HIS A 566 -1.45 9.66 33.73
CA HIS A 566 -1.10 8.56 32.85
C HIS A 566 -1.42 8.93 31.41
N VAL A 567 -0.45 8.74 30.52
CA VAL A 567 -0.64 8.86 29.07
C VAL A 567 -1.00 7.48 28.54
N THR A 568 -2.16 7.36 27.91
CA THR A 568 -2.61 6.10 27.31
C THR A 568 -1.77 5.77 26.07
N ASN A 569 -1.82 4.51 25.63
CA ASN A 569 -1.22 4.11 24.35
C ASN A 569 -1.78 4.90 23.15
N SER A 570 -3.01 5.41 23.24
CA SER A 570 -3.62 6.29 22.23
C SER A 570 -3.15 7.75 22.31
N GLY A 571 -2.24 8.09 23.23
CA GLY A 571 -1.69 9.44 23.41
C GLY A 571 -2.58 10.39 24.23
N GLN A 572 -3.63 9.88 24.88
CA GLN A 572 -4.52 10.69 25.71
C GLN A 572 -3.92 10.87 27.10
N LEU A 573 -3.98 12.08 27.66
CA LEU A 573 -3.57 12.32 29.04
C LEU A 573 -4.77 12.15 29.97
N ILE A 574 -4.65 11.23 30.92
CA ILE A 574 -5.60 11.02 32.01
C ILE A 574 -5.00 11.58 33.30
N ILE A 575 -5.70 12.50 33.95
CA ILE A 575 -5.33 13.04 35.25
C ILE A 575 -6.43 12.65 36.24
N LEU A 576 -6.06 11.93 37.28
CA LEU A 576 -6.98 11.44 38.32
C LEU A 576 -6.84 12.27 39.59
N ASN A 577 -7.92 12.37 40.37
CA ASN A 577 -7.94 13.02 41.67
C ASN A 577 -7.34 14.43 41.64
N ILE A 578 -7.97 15.31 40.86
CA ILE A 578 -7.53 16.69 40.64
C ILE A 578 -7.33 17.44 41.97
N GLU A 579 -6.20 18.14 42.07
CA GLU A 579 -5.77 19.00 43.18
C GLU A 579 -5.49 20.42 42.66
N PRO A 580 -5.41 21.44 43.54
CA PRO A 580 -5.13 22.82 43.10
C PRO A 580 -3.83 22.94 42.31
N SER A 581 -2.83 22.13 42.65
CA SER A 581 -1.54 22.06 41.97
C SER A 581 -1.65 21.59 40.52
N ASP A 582 -2.73 20.91 40.11
CA ASP A 582 -2.94 20.47 38.74
C ASP A 582 -3.48 21.58 37.82
N SER A 583 -3.77 22.77 38.36
CA SER A 583 -4.04 23.91 37.49
C SER A 583 -2.78 24.25 36.70
N GLY A 584 -2.93 24.39 35.39
CA GLY A 584 -1.77 24.44 34.50
C GLY A 584 -2.18 24.44 33.04
N THR A 585 -1.22 24.72 32.19
CA THR A 585 -1.35 24.59 30.74
C THR A 585 -0.74 23.28 30.31
N TYR A 586 -1.55 22.40 29.74
CA TYR A 586 -1.17 21.09 29.25
C TYR A 586 -1.05 21.13 27.73
N GLU A 587 0.10 20.74 27.21
CA GLU A 587 0.41 20.73 25.79
C GLU A 587 0.86 19.34 25.35
N CYS A 588 0.31 18.85 24.23
CA CYS A 588 0.77 17.63 23.59
C CYS A 588 1.58 18.01 22.35
N LEU A 589 2.85 17.62 22.30
CA LEU A 589 3.75 17.94 21.20
C LEU A 589 4.07 16.70 20.37
N ARG A 590 4.08 16.83 19.04
CA ARG A 590 4.56 15.80 18.10
C ARG A 590 5.49 16.46 17.09
N ASN A 591 6.69 15.92 16.91
CA ASN A 591 7.74 16.50 16.05
C ASN A 591 7.97 18.00 16.34
N ASN A 592 8.04 18.37 17.63
CA ASN A 592 8.19 19.75 18.12
C ASN A 592 7.06 20.74 17.77
N ALA A 593 5.94 20.27 17.22
CA ALA A 593 4.75 21.09 17.02
C ALA A 593 3.67 20.75 18.05
N ILE A 594 2.96 21.78 18.50
CA ILE A 594 1.88 21.64 19.48
C ILE A 594 0.65 21.13 18.74
N VAL A 595 0.18 19.96 19.14
CA VAL A 595 -0.98 19.27 18.55
C VAL A 595 -2.25 19.58 19.32
N VAL A 596 -2.13 19.77 20.64
CA VAL A 596 -3.23 20.08 21.54
C VAL A 596 -2.72 21.02 22.63
N ARG A 597 -3.52 22.02 22.98
CA ARG A 597 -3.24 22.97 24.07
C ARG A 597 -4.48 23.16 24.95
N THR A 598 -4.42 22.71 26.20
CA THR A 598 -5.53 22.79 27.16
C THR A 598 -5.11 23.51 28.45
N ARG A 599 -5.85 24.53 28.86
CA ARG A 599 -5.72 25.15 30.18
C ARG A 599 -6.69 24.51 31.16
N VAL A 600 -6.16 23.89 32.21
CA VAL A 600 -6.96 23.30 33.29
C VAL A 600 -7.11 24.31 34.42
N VAL A 601 -8.35 24.66 34.74
CA VAL A 601 -8.71 25.59 35.82
C VAL A 601 -9.40 24.80 36.93
N VAL A 602 -8.75 24.72 38.09
CA VAL A 602 -9.24 23.96 39.24
C VAL A 602 -10.05 24.88 40.14
N HIS A 603 -11.32 24.55 40.36
CA HIS A 603 -12.21 25.29 41.25
C HIS A 603 -12.22 24.66 42.65
N GLU A 604 -11.68 25.38 43.62
CA GLU A 604 -11.63 24.96 45.03
C GLU A 604 -12.98 25.06 45.74
N ASN A 605 -13.91 25.84 45.18
CA ASN A 605 -15.19 26.19 45.82
C ASN A 605 -16.21 25.05 45.89
N CYS A 606 -15.90 23.88 45.33
CA CYS A 606 -16.76 22.70 45.34
C CYS A 606 -15.97 21.45 45.73
N ALA A 607 -15.40 21.44 46.94
CA ALA A 607 -14.81 20.24 47.53
C ALA A 607 -15.86 19.13 47.60
N ARG A 608 -15.46 17.89 47.25
CA ARG A 608 -16.31 16.71 47.39
C ARG A 608 -16.81 16.62 48.84
N PRO A 609 -18.13 16.67 49.09
CA PRO A 609 -18.65 16.66 50.46
C PRO A 609 -18.23 15.36 51.15
N THR A 610 -17.55 15.49 52.28
CA THR A 610 -17.05 14.37 53.09
C THR A 610 -18.13 13.83 54.04
N SER A 611 -19.26 14.54 54.15
CA SER A 611 -20.43 14.14 54.94
C SER A 611 -21.75 14.38 54.20
N VAL A 612 -22.79 13.65 54.61
CA VAL A 612 -24.17 13.83 54.11
C VAL A 612 -24.70 15.25 54.38
N ALA A 613 -24.22 15.90 55.45
CA ALA A 613 -24.57 17.27 55.79
C ALA A 613 -23.96 18.29 54.82
N GLU A 614 -22.69 18.14 54.46
CA GLU A 614 -22.01 18.97 53.46
C GLU A 614 -22.64 18.79 52.08
N TYR A 615 -23.00 17.56 51.69
CA TYR A 615 -23.69 17.29 50.43
C TYR A 615 -25.03 18.01 50.34
N ARG A 616 -25.85 17.94 51.39
CA ARG A 616 -27.15 18.65 51.45
C ARG A 616 -26.97 20.17 51.45
N SER A 617 -25.87 20.67 52.00
CA SER A 617 -25.55 22.11 51.95
C SER A 617 -25.21 22.56 50.53
N CYS A 618 -24.33 21.83 49.86
CA CYS A 618 -23.92 22.09 48.48
C CYS A 618 -25.10 21.95 47.49
N GLN A 619 -25.97 20.97 47.71
CA GLN A 619 -27.20 20.79 46.94
C GLN A 619 -28.15 21.99 47.07
N ARG A 620 -28.29 22.59 48.28
CA ARG A 620 -29.12 23.79 48.50
C ARG A 620 -28.56 25.03 47.80
N GLU A 621 -27.25 25.21 47.86
CA GLU A 621 -26.53 26.26 47.12
C GLU A 621 -26.75 26.14 45.60
N TRP A 622 -26.64 24.91 45.06
CA TRP A 622 -26.89 24.63 43.65
C TRP A 622 -28.35 24.86 43.26
N CYS A 623 -29.32 24.44 44.07
CA CYS A 623 -30.73 24.75 43.83
C CYS A 623 -30.97 26.27 43.80
N LYS A 624 -30.38 27.02 44.74
CA LYS A 624 -30.50 28.48 44.81
C LYS A 624 -29.89 29.17 43.58
N LYS A 625 -28.74 28.71 43.10
CA LYS A 625 -28.13 29.19 41.85
C LYS A 625 -28.96 28.84 40.61
N SER A 626 -29.53 27.63 40.57
CA SER A 626 -30.42 27.19 39.48
C SER A 626 -31.70 28.05 39.42
N ASP A 627 -32.29 28.36 40.57
CA ASP A 627 -33.47 29.22 40.65
C ASP A 627 -33.13 30.68 40.27
N ALA A 628 -31.97 31.18 40.70
CA ALA A 628 -31.48 32.50 40.28
C ALA A 628 -31.23 32.56 38.76
N TYR A 629 -30.65 31.50 38.19
CA TYR A 629 -30.41 31.38 36.75
C TYR A 629 -31.72 31.29 35.95
N ARG A 630 -32.70 30.50 36.40
CA ARG A 630 -34.06 30.46 35.83
C ARG A 630 -34.73 31.83 35.87
N THR A 631 -34.58 32.55 36.97
CA THR A 631 -35.11 33.90 37.11
C THR A 631 -34.44 34.86 36.14
N ALA A 632 -33.11 34.81 36.00
CA ALA A 632 -32.36 35.61 35.05
C ALA A 632 -32.74 35.30 33.58
N LEU A 633 -32.95 34.02 33.24
CA LEU A 633 -33.43 33.60 31.92
C LEU A 633 -34.83 34.13 31.61
N ASN A 634 -35.74 34.12 32.60
CA ASN A 634 -37.07 34.69 32.44
C ASN A 634 -37.00 36.21 32.24
N ILE A 635 -36.19 36.92 33.03
CA ILE A 635 -35.94 38.36 32.87
C ILE A 635 -35.37 38.67 31.49
N TRP A 636 -34.38 37.89 31.03
CA TRP A 636 -33.81 38.03 29.69
C TRP A 636 -34.86 37.77 28.61
N GLY A 637 -35.66 36.72 28.74
CA GLY A 637 -36.73 36.39 27.80
C GLY A 637 -37.82 37.48 27.72
N GLU A 638 -38.21 38.06 28.85
CA GLU A 638 -39.14 39.19 28.90
C GLU A 638 -38.54 40.46 28.31
N SER A 639 -37.27 40.75 28.60
CA SER A 639 -36.54 41.88 28.04
C SER A 639 -36.37 41.74 26.52
N ASN A 640 -36.10 40.53 26.03
CA ASN A 640 -35.99 40.23 24.61
C ASN A 640 -37.36 40.37 23.91
N LYS A 641 -38.46 39.91 24.51
CA LYS A 641 -39.83 40.13 24.00
C LYS A 641 -40.19 41.62 23.95
N LYS A 642 -39.82 42.40 24.98
CA LYS A 642 -39.99 43.87 24.99
C LYS A 642 -39.15 44.55 23.91
N ASN A 643 -37.91 44.13 23.70
CA ASN A 643 -37.06 44.66 22.63
C ASN A 643 -37.61 44.34 21.23
N VAL A 644 -38.14 43.13 21.01
CA VAL A 644 -38.81 42.76 19.76
C VAL A 644 -40.09 43.60 19.54
N GLN A 645 -40.85 43.89 20.60
CA GLN A 645 -41.99 44.81 20.52
C GLN A 645 -41.59 46.27 20.26
N CYS A 646 -40.47 46.73 20.80
CA CYS A 646 -39.91 48.06 20.49
C CYS A 646 -39.42 48.15 19.03
N MET A 647 -38.83 47.08 18.47
CA MET A 647 -38.46 47.02 17.05
C MET A 647 -39.69 46.96 16.11
N ALA A 648 -40.82 46.40 16.58
CA ALA A 648 -42.07 46.36 15.82
C ALA A 648 -42.87 47.69 15.87
N ASN A 649 -42.77 48.46 16.96
CA ASN A 649 -43.46 49.75 17.12
C ASN A 649 -42.62 50.96 16.64
N GLY A 650 -41.30 50.80 16.49
CA GLY A 650 -40.39 51.85 15.99
C GLY A 650 -40.55 52.17 14.49
N SER A 651 -41.33 51.40 13.73
CA SER A 651 -41.62 51.61 12.32
C SER A 651 -42.92 52.41 12.06
N SER A 652 -43.48 53.07 13.09
CA SER A 652 -44.76 53.79 12.97
C SER A 652 -44.82 55.17 13.64
N ILE A 653 -43.68 55.87 13.80
CA ILE A 653 -43.67 57.30 14.17
C ILE A 653 -42.64 58.04 13.33
N ASN A 654 -43.16 58.77 12.33
CA ASN A 654 -42.61 59.85 11.48
C ASN A 654 -41.12 59.85 11.11
#